data_AF-A0A543PNN0-F1
#
_entry.id   AF-A0A543PNN0-F1
#
_cell.length_a   1.000
_cell.length_b   1.000
_cell.length_c   1.000
_cell.angle_alpha   90.00
_cell.angle_beta   90.00
_cell.angle_gamma   90.00
#
_symmetry.space_group_name_H-M   'P 1'
#
loop_
_entity.id
_entity.type
_entity.pdbx_description
1 polymer ?
#
loop_
_entity_poly.entity_id
_entity_poly.type
_entity_poly.pdbx_seq_one_letter_code
_entity_poly.pdbx_strand_id
1 'polypeptide(L)'
;MRAKTHRTAYGIGRTRHVSRRAGKRGRGDARLRIVHGGAAQPKRGTTVPGDAIQPMVVDLRRRLRDDNPWSFLAFVSTLVEVAESGPGPADDIPDTGGWPEGGGAAALAPVVESFIGIDLAETTAALNALAVLVRDAEMVGDIDAELAHRRQPMPLWLRDLRDTRVTKAHLMAADGDRGANVVLGLDWSGGHGATFLVYVDHARGTVVRDAFPVPAPIEEVLSRLDDTAGQEGPGAPDFDIEELDLAEARSLVEEALDESDEEDWDPESDTWPASRPILRWLLQTMPEGGLGWAEHEDFEDFEDFDDLDTDSRSVSSRLAEELLSSRRELVDRFAASPEATAAGLDLRPDGTDRMALALTLCASESMNDKAFLKWSPERVELLLFGLLPRTTLVDRTVAKRVPQLLKVFAAWCLAEVGASPKQIAAVRDAVDRSGPDYIAIVTSFEATRLRQAVQDYAALLGDPVGILPVMESQSDFAWAEFMIDRAAEQVGGREALSALDLEPLPDEEFDWSTVPSDIHGPVSETLQPIDELATERFDVEFRTACRRFLAAVVAGDPGLFRRRGSTASAAAAIVWLVGRFNGVVARGGDGMLAGEVWTYFGVTASASSRAQVLRRAVGLDPYALTDSLEHPEWLTSANRQDLARRRDEGLALRAAQP
;
A
#
# COMPACT_ATOMS: atom_id res chain seq x y z
N MET A 1 -30.11 52.39 -53.30
CA MET A 1 -28.71 51.94 -53.28
C MET A 1 -28.59 50.65 -54.07
N ARG A 2 -27.54 50.54 -54.90
CA ARG A 2 -27.26 49.54 -55.96
C ARG A 2 -27.36 48.08 -55.44
N ALA A 3 -28.15 47.20 -56.07
CA ALA A 3 -27.77 46.25 -57.15
C ALA A 3 -26.83 45.11 -56.66
N LYS A 4 -26.93 43.83 -57.02
CA LYS A 4 -27.85 42.96 -57.77
C LYS A 4 -27.18 41.56 -57.74
N THR A 5 -27.98 40.47 -57.82
CA THR A 5 -27.66 39.18 -58.50
C THR A 5 -26.50 38.29 -57.98
N HIS A 6 -26.44 36.96 -58.11
CA HIS A 6 -27.22 35.95 -58.83
C HIS A 6 -26.96 34.55 -58.22
N ARG A 7 -28.00 33.69 -58.23
CA ARG A 7 -27.95 32.21 -58.19
C ARG A 7 -27.23 31.64 -59.43
N THR A 8 -26.96 30.31 -59.36
CA THR A 8 -27.00 29.22 -60.40
C THR A 8 -25.67 28.43 -60.39
N ALA A 9 -25.54 27.17 -59.94
CA ALA A 9 -26.20 25.89 -60.26
C ALA A 9 -25.77 25.23 -61.60
N TYR A 10 -25.62 23.90 -61.55
CA TYR A 10 -25.45 22.91 -62.64
C TYR A 10 -24.08 22.86 -63.36
N GLY A 11 -23.50 21.70 -63.67
CA GLY A 11 -23.92 20.31 -63.48
C GLY A 11 -23.06 19.34 -64.29
N ILE A 12 -23.40 18.03 -64.19
CA ILE A 12 -23.21 16.98 -65.21
C ILE A 12 -21.74 16.60 -65.49
N GLY A 13 -21.21 15.42 -65.20
CA GLY A 13 -21.78 14.08 -65.31
C GLY A 13 -20.96 13.30 -66.37
N ARG A 14 -20.43 12.12 -66.04
CA ARG A 14 -20.35 10.94 -66.94
C ARG A 14 -19.68 9.74 -66.28
N THR A 15 -20.36 8.61 -66.43
CA THR A 15 -19.99 7.26 -66.08
C THR A 15 -19.27 6.53 -67.24
N ARG A 16 -18.56 5.45 -66.87
CA ARG A 16 -18.28 4.18 -67.59
C ARG A 16 -16.82 3.86 -68.00
N HIS A 17 -16.25 2.96 -67.20
CA HIS A 17 -15.88 1.55 -67.51
C HIS A 17 -14.74 1.15 -68.49
N VAL A 18 -13.94 0.19 -67.97
CA VAL A 18 -13.05 -0.86 -68.57
C VAL A 18 -11.74 -0.37 -69.22
N SER A 19 -10.55 -0.98 -69.09
CA SER A 19 -10.04 -2.30 -68.65
C SER A 19 -8.50 -2.28 -68.45
N ARG A 20 -7.99 -3.05 -67.48
CA ARG A 20 -6.72 -3.84 -67.43
C ARG A 20 -5.54 -3.45 -68.36
N ARG A 21 -4.35 -3.14 -67.81
CA ARG A 21 -3.23 -4.08 -67.49
C ARG A 21 -1.94 -3.36 -67.00
N ALA A 22 -1.45 -3.83 -65.85
CA ALA A 22 -0.05 -4.12 -65.45
C ALA A 22 1.11 -3.06 -65.46
N GLY A 23 1.76 -2.97 -64.30
CA GLY A 23 3.14 -2.48 -64.04
C GLY A 23 3.15 -1.23 -63.15
N LYS A 24 3.81 -1.12 -61.98
CA LYS A 24 4.87 -1.87 -61.30
C LYS A 24 4.76 -1.60 -59.78
N ARG A 25 5.15 -2.58 -58.96
CA ARG A 25 5.28 -2.55 -57.49
C ARG A 25 6.56 -1.81 -57.04
N GLY A 26 6.50 -1.17 -55.87
CA GLY A 26 7.57 -1.01 -54.87
C GLY A 26 6.87 -0.68 -53.54
N ARG A 27 6.71 -1.56 -52.52
CA ARG A 27 7.68 -2.32 -51.68
C ARG A 27 8.65 -1.33 -51.02
N GLY A 28 8.65 -1.07 -49.71
CA GLY A 28 8.25 -1.86 -48.55
C GLY A 28 9.47 -1.96 -47.61
N ASP A 29 9.24 -1.79 -46.30
CA ASP A 29 10.00 -2.38 -45.19
C ASP A 29 11.52 -2.62 -45.39
N ALA A 30 12.34 -1.80 -44.74
CA ALA A 30 13.72 -2.11 -44.41
C ALA A 30 13.94 -1.72 -42.95
N ARG A 31 13.56 -2.58 -41.98
CA ARG A 31 14.47 -3.58 -41.39
C ARG A 31 15.90 -3.07 -41.31
N LEU A 32 16.31 -2.70 -40.10
CA LEU A 32 17.70 -2.64 -39.65
C LEU A 32 18.44 -3.83 -40.25
N ARG A 33 19.29 -3.54 -41.25
CA ARG A 33 20.18 -4.52 -41.85
C ARG A 33 21.32 -4.75 -40.88
N ILE A 34 21.47 -6.00 -40.47
CA ILE A 34 22.69 -6.56 -39.93
C ILE A 34 23.80 -6.29 -40.95
N VAL A 35 24.71 -5.38 -40.61
CA VAL A 35 26.00 -5.27 -41.27
C VAL A 35 26.94 -6.19 -40.50
N HIS A 36 27.10 -7.42 -40.98
CA HIS A 36 28.28 -8.22 -40.65
C HIS A 36 29.46 -7.59 -41.38
N GLY A 37 30.18 -6.70 -40.68
CA GLY A 37 31.36 -6.03 -41.18
C GLY A 37 32.55 -6.29 -40.27
N GLY A 38 33.36 -7.29 -40.64
CA GLY A 38 34.79 -7.35 -40.36
C GLY A 38 35.21 -7.69 -38.93
N ALA A 39 35.93 -8.81 -38.79
CA ALA A 39 36.59 -9.22 -37.56
C ALA A 39 37.53 -8.12 -37.01
N ALA A 40 37.03 -7.30 -36.09
CA ALA A 40 37.88 -6.64 -35.11
C ALA A 40 38.31 -7.73 -34.12
N GLN A 41 39.63 -7.96 -34.03
CA GLN A 41 40.20 -8.90 -33.07
C GLN A 41 39.71 -8.55 -31.66
N PRO A 42 39.22 -9.53 -30.87
CA PRO A 42 38.96 -9.27 -29.46
C PRO A 42 40.28 -8.86 -28.80
N LYS A 43 40.29 -7.70 -28.14
CA LYS A 43 41.36 -7.36 -27.21
C LYS A 43 41.43 -8.50 -26.19
N ARG A 44 42.58 -9.17 -26.12
CA ARG A 44 42.82 -10.28 -25.17
C ARG A 44 42.56 -9.77 -23.76
N GLY A 45 41.54 -10.32 -23.08
CA GLY A 45 41.40 -10.13 -21.64
C GLY A 45 39.98 -10.10 -21.06
N THR A 46 38.91 -10.16 -21.86
CA THR A 46 37.54 -10.06 -21.31
C THR A 46 36.71 -11.31 -21.61
N THR A 47 36.71 -12.27 -20.70
CA THR A 47 35.59 -13.22 -20.57
C THR A 47 34.46 -12.48 -19.89
N VAL A 48 33.48 -11.99 -20.66
CA VAL A 48 32.26 -11.39 -20.11
C VAL A 48 31.12 -12.41 -20.16
N PRO A 49 30.29 -12.56 -19.10
CA PRO A 49 29.11 -13.43 -19.11
C PRO A 49 28.10 -12.93 -20.16
N GLY A 50 27.94 -13.68 -21.26
CA GLY A 50 27.26 -13.22 -22.48
C GLY A 50 25.72 -13.14 -22.45
N ASP A 51 25.07 -13.55 -21.36
CA ASP A 51 23.60 -13.68 -21.31
C ASP A 51 22.89 -12.51 -20.58
N ALA A 52 23.49 -11.88 -19.55
CA ALA A 52 22.87 -10.77 -18.81
C ALA A 52 22.95 -9.41 -19.54
N ILE A 53 23.96 -9.23 -20.40
CA ILE A 53 24.16 -8.00 -21.18
C ILE A 53 23.14 -7.88 -22.31
N GLN A 54 22.61 -9.00 -22.83
CA GLN A 54 21.64 -8.97 -23.91
C GLN A 54 20.30 -8.32 -23.50
N PRO A 55 19.68 -8.67 -22.35
CA PRO A 55 18.50 -7.98 -21.83
C PRO A 55 18.71 -6.47 -21.62
N MET A 56 19.81 -6.07 -20.98
CA MET A 56 20.09 -4.66 -20.66
C MET A 56 20.27 -3.80 -21.92
N VAL A 57 21.00 -4.31 -22.93
CA VAL A 57 21.15 -3.60 -24.22
C VAL A 57 19.80 -3.49 -24.95
N VAL A 58 18.91 -4.48 -24.82
CA VAL A 58 17.56 -4.42 -25.39
C VAL A 58 16.72 -3.33 -24.71
N ASP A 59 16.80 -3.21 -23.39
CA ASP A 59 16.07 -2.19 -22.63
C ASP A 59 16.60 -0.78 -22.89
N LEU A 60 17.92 -0.59 -22.94
CA LEU A 60 18.54 0.68 -23.36
C LEU A 60 18.04 1.10 -24.75
N ARG A 61 18.01 0.16 -25.70
CA ARG A 61 17.50 0.43 -27.06
C ARG A 61 16.02 0.80 -27.07
N ARG A 62 15.20 0.12 -26.26
CA ARG A 62 13.76 0.38 -26.17
C ARG A 62 13.52 1.79 -25.65
N ARG A 63 14.12 2.12 -24.51
CA ARG A 63 13.93 3.42 -23.84
C ARG A 63 14.51 4.59 -24.62
N LEU A 64 15.63 4.40 -25.32
CA LEU A 64 16.20 5.41 -26.22
C LEU A 64 15.26 5.76 -27.40
N ARG A 65 14.28 4.89 -27.70
CA ARG A 65 13.27 5.12 -28.75
C ARG A 65 11.92 5.59 -28.21
N ASP A 66 11.76 5.69 -26.90
CA ASP A 66 10.53 6.22 -26.32
C ASP A 66 10.40 7.72 -26.66
N ASP A 67 9.16 8.20 -26.80
CA ASP A 67 8.89 9.61 -27.07
C ASP A 67 9.25 10.52 -25.88
N ASN A 68 9.40 9.94 -24.68
CA ASN A 68 9.80 10.63 -23.45
C ASN A 68 11.28 10.35 -23.10
N PRO A 69 12.19 11.34 -23.24
CA PRO A 69 13.61 11.16 -22.91
C PRO A 69 13.89 10.78 -21.45
N TRP A 70 13.00 11.16 -20.51
CA TRP A 70 13.14 10.83 -19.09
C TRP A 70 13.07 9.32 -18.82
N SER A 71 12.37 8.55 -19.66
CA SER A 71 12.34 7.08 -19.57
C SER A 71 13.74 6.47 -19.64
N PHE A 72 14.62 7.05 -20.46
CA PHE A 72 16.00 6.60 -20.60
C PHE A 72 16.87 7.03 -19.41
N LEU A 73 16.77 8.30 -19.00
CA LEU A 73 17.55 8.82 -17.87
C LEU A 73 17.18 8.13 -16.55
N ALA A 74 15.89 7.93 -16.27
CA ALA A 74 15.42 7.22 -15.10
C ALA A 74 16.01 5.81 -15.02
N PHE A 75 16.08 5.09 -16.15
CA PHE A 75 16.66 3.76 -16.20
C PHE A 75 18.16 3.75 -15.91
N VAL A 76 18.93 4.70 -16.46
CA VAL A 76 20.36 4.81 -16.16
C VAL A 76 20.59 5.25 -14.71
N SER A 77 19.75 6.15 -14.19
CA SER A 77 19.74 6.59 -12.80
C SER A 77 19.52 5.41 -11.84
N THR A 78 18.56 4.52 -12.13
CA THR A 78 18.39 3.28 -11.36
C THR A 78 19.64 2.39 -11.36
N LEU A 79 20.37 2.31 -12.48
CA LEU A 79 21.63 1.53 -12.53
C LEU A 79 22.72 2.12 -11.64
N VAL A 80 22.82 3.46 -11.58
CA VAL A 80 23.75 4.16 -10.70
C VAL A 80 23.35 3.93 -9.25
N GLU A 81 22.08 4.17 -8.90
CA GLU A 81 21.58 4.02 -7.54
C GLU A 81 21.79 2.59 -7.02
N VAL A 82 21.36 1.57 -7.75
CA VAL A 82 21.51 0.16 -7.34
C VAL A 82 22.98 -0.23 -7.16
N ALA A 83 23.89 0.34 -7.94
CA ALA A 83 25.31 0.08 -7.79
C ALA A 83 25.93 0.83 -6.60
N GLU A 84 25.45 2.03 -6.29
CA GLU A 84 25.93 2.85 -5.19
C GLU A 84 25.40 2.41 -3.82
N SER A 85 24.13 1.99 -3.72
CA SER A 85 23.50 1.59 -2.45
C SER A 85 23.99 0.23 -1.89
N GLY A 86 24.67 -0.59 -2.70
CA GLY A 86 25.21 -1.90 -2.29
C GLY A 86 24.16 -2.91 -1.82
N PRO A 87 24.52 -4.18 -1.57
CA PRO A 87 23.62 -5.11 -0.88
C PRO A 87 23.50 -4.68 0.59
N GLY A 88 22.27 -4.52 1.08
CA GLY A 88 21.98 -4.31 2.50
C GLY A 88 22.56 -5.43 3.40
N PRO A 89 22.50 -5.27 4.73
CA PRO A 89 23.12 -6.19 5.67
C PRO A 89 22.73 -7.64 5.37
N ALA A 90 23.74 -8.44 5.08
CA ALA A 90 23.63 -9.83 4.67
C ALA A 90 23.09 -10.70 5.81
N ASP A 91 21.93 -11.32 5.60
CA ASP A 91 21.56 -12.57 6.26
C ASP A 91 20.98 -13.54 5.21
N ASP A 92 21.44 -14.80 5.28
CA ASP A 92 21.08 -15.98 4.49
C ASP A 92 21.67 -16.21 3.07
N ILE A 93 23.01 -16.23 2.96
CA ILE A 93 23.69 -17.11 1.99
C ILE A 93 24.75 -17.95 2.70
N PRO A 94 24.73 -19.30 2.60
CA PRO A 94 25.79 -20.14 3.15
C PRO A 94 27.13 -19.83 2.47
N ASP A 95 28.15 -19.61 3.31
CA ASP A 95 29.56 -19.42 3.00
C ASP A 95 30.01 -20.20 1.74
N THR A 96 30.06 -19.48 0.62
CA THR A 96 30.70 -19.92 -0.62
C THR A 96 31.62 -18.82 -1.12
N GLY A 97 32.66 -18.53 -0.33
CA GLY A 97 33.91 -17.94 -0.83
C GLY A 97 33.83 -16.49 -1.32
N GLY A 98 34.14 -15.56 -0.41
CA GLY A 98 34.81 -14.28 -0.66
C GLY A 98 34.31 -13.43 -1.83
N TRP A 99 33.28 -12.63 -1.58
CA TRP A 99 32.97 -11.45 -2.39
C TRP A 99 33.72 -10.23 -1.83
N PRO A 100 34.17 -9.27 -2.66
CA PRO A 100 34.91 -8.12 -2.17
C PRO A 100 34.01 -7.22 -1.33
N GLU A 101 34.46 -6.85 -0.12
CA GLU A 101 33.89 -5.78 0.68
C GLU A 101 34.04 -4.46 -0.09
N GLY A 102 32.94 -3.86 -0.56
CA GLY A 102 32.97 -2.57 -1.24
C GLY A 102 31.62 -2.21 -1.88
N GLY A 103 30.68 -1.71 -1.08
CA GLY A 103 29.55 -0.92 -1.60
C GLY A 103 30.04 0.45 -2.09
N GLY A 104 29.39 1.02 -3.12
CA GLY A 104 29.76 2.30 -3.75
C GLY A 104 30.43 2.19 -5.12
N ALA A 105 31.24 3.18 -5.51
CA ALA A 105 31.89 3.31 -6.84
C ALA A 105 32.59 2.02 -7.35
N ALA A 106 33.08 1.17 -6.44
CA ALA A 106 33.68 -0.13 -6.76
C ALA A 106 32.70 -1.12 -7.41
N ALA A 107 31.40 -1.05 -7.11
CA ALA A 107 30.37 -1.88 -7.69
C ALA A 107 29.85 -1.34 -9.04
N LEU A 108 29.93 -0.02 -9.26
CA LEU A 108 29.57 0.63 -10.52
C LEU A 108 30.68 0.51 -11.58
N ALA A 109 31.94 0.51 -11.17
CA ALA A 109 33.09 0.46 -12.08
C ALA A 109 33.04 -0.73 -13.09
N PRO A 110 32.71 -1.97 -12.70
CA PRO A 110 32.56 -3.08 -13.67
C PRO A 110 31.46 -2.86 -14.72
N VAL A 111 30.38 -2.16 -14.38
CA VAL A 111 29.30 -1.83 -15.31
C VAL A 111 29.77 -0.81 -16.33
N VAL A 112 30.45 0.25 -15.88
CA VAL A 112 31.02 1.27 -16.76
C VAL A 112 32.11 0.69 -17.64
N GLU A 113 33.03 -0.12 -17.10
CA GLU A 113 34.03 -0.85 -17.87
C GLU A 113 33.40 -1.75 -18.94
N SER A 114 32.29 -2.41 -18.62
CA SER A 114 31.55 -3.23 -19.60
C SER A 114 30.98 -2.38 -20.74
N PHE A 115 30.40 -1.23 -20.43
CA PHE A 115 29.90 -0.30 -21.45
C PHE A 115 31.01 0.31 -22.29
N ILE A 116 32.16 0.63 -21.70
CA ILE A 116 33.37 1.07 -22.43
C ILE A 116 33.86 -0.05 -23.36
N GLY A 117 33.88 -1.30 -22.88
CA GLY A 117 34.34 -2.46 -23.65
C GLY A 117 33.43 -2.85 -24.83
N ILE A 118 32.16 -2.40 -24.83
CA ILE A 118 31.17 -2.72 -25.86
C ILE A 118 30.86 -1.47 -26.69
N ASP A 119 31.27 -1.48 -27.96
CA ASP A 119 31.09 -0.35 -28.89
C ASP A 119 29.76 -0.44 -29.68
N LEU A 120 28.64 -0.20 -28.99
CA LEU A 120 27.28 -0.19 -29.54
C LEU A 120 26.61 1.18 -29.33
N ALA A 121 25.59 1.50 -30.12
CA ALA A 121 24.87 2.77 -29.97
C ALA A 121 24.19 2.90 -28.60
N GLU A 122 23.69 1.78 -28.07
CA GLU A 122 23.03 1.71 -26.76
C GLU A 122 24.00 1.98 -25.60
N THR A 123 25.20 1.40 -25.66
CA THR A 123 26.23 1.62 -24.64
C THR A 123 26.83 3.01 -24.77
N THR A 124 26.97 3.54 -25.99
CA THR A 124 27.33 4.97 -26.19
C THR A 124 26.28 5.89 -25.57
N ALA A 125 24.99 5.59 -25.73
CA ALA A 125 23.93 6.37 -25.12
C ALA A 125 23.97 6.29 -23.59
N ALA A 126 24.18 5.09 -23.02
CA ALA A 126 24.31 4.91 -21.58
C ALA A 126 25.50 5.69 -21.02
N LEU A 127 26.65 5.64 -21.70
CA LEU A 127 27.85 6.41 -21.33
C LEU A 127 27.60 7.93 -21.33
N ASN A 128 26.82 8.47 -22.29
CA ASN A 128 26.47 9.90 -22.27
C ASN A 128 25.63 10.29 -21.03
N ALA A 129 24.74 9.42 -20.58
CA ALA A 129 23.97 9.65 -19.35
C ALA A 129 24.81 9.44 -18.08
N LEU A 130 25.63 8.39 -18.03
CA LEU A 130 26.54 8.13 -16.91
C LEU A 130 27.56 9.26 -16.70
N ALA A 131 28.00 9.89 -17.79
CA ALA A 131 28.89 11.05 -17.79
C ALA A 131 28.37 12.28 -17.01
N VAL A 132 27.08 12.30 -16.62
CA VAL A 132 26.50 13.34 -15.76
C VAL A 132 25.94 12.81 -14.44
N LEU A 133 25.57 11.53 -14.37
CA LEU A 133 24.95 10.93 -13.18
C LEU A 133 25.96 10.34 -12.18
N VAL A 134 27.18 10.03 -12.63
CA VAL A 134 28.22 9.43 -11.78
C VAL A 134 29.01 10.50 -11.01
N ARG A 135 29.27 10.26 -9.72
CA ARG A 135 30.03 11.18 -8.84
C ARG A 135 31.55 11.06 -8.97
N ASP A 136 32.04 9.88 -9.36
CA ASP A 136 33.47 9.59 -9.47
C ASP A 136 34.09 10.29 -10.70
N ALA A 137 34.93 11.30 -10.43
CA ALA A 137 35.57 12.10 -11.48
C ALA A 137 36.58 11.31 -12.34
N GLU A 138 37.20 10.25 -11.81
CA GLU A 138 38.09 9.37 -12.58
C GLU A 138 37.25 8.55 -13.57
N MET A 139 36.14 7.98 -13.09
CA MET A 139 35.19 7.25 -13.92
C MET A 139 34.59 8.13 -15.03
N VAL A 140 34.20 9.37 -14.70
CA VAL A 140 33.73 10.35 -15.70
C VAL A 140 34.82 10.67 -16.73
N GLY A 141 36.09 10.77 -16.30
CA GLY A 141 37.23 10.97 -17.20
C GLY A 141 37.43 9.83 -18.19
N ASP A 142 37.30 8.58 -17.73
CA ASP A 142 37.36 7.38 -18.58
C ASP A 142 36.21 7.31 -19.58
N ILE A 143 35.00 7.65 -19.13
CA ILE A 143 33.81 7.76 -19.99
C ILE A 143 34.04 8.80 -21.08
N ASP A 144 34.54 10.00 -20.73
CA ASP A 144 34.79 11.09 -21.68
C ASP A 144 35.87 10.73 -22.70
N ALA A 145 36.95 10.08 -22.26
CA ALA A 145 38.00 9.60 -23.14
C ALA A 145 37.48 8.58 -24.16
N GLU A 146 36.63 7.66 -23.73
CA GLU A 146 36.00 6.68 -24.63
C GLU A 146 35.00 7.36 -25.59
N LEU A 147 34.11 8.23 -25.08
CA LEU A 147 33.13 8.95 -25.89
C LEU A 147 33.78 9.81 -26.99
N ALA A 148 34.97 10.36 -26.76
CA ALA A 148 35.73 11.10 -27.77
C ALA A 148 36.12 10.26 -29.00
N HIS A 149 36.15 8.93 -28.87
CA HIS A 149 36.46 8.00 -29.95
C HIS A 149 35.22 7.41 -30.63
N ARG A 150 34.06 7.45 -29.97
CA ARG A 150 32.80 6.92 -30.47
C ARG A 150 32.18 7.82 -31.53
N ARG A 151 31.55 7.20 -32.53
CA ARG A 151 30.99 7.90 -33.72
C ARG A 151 29.52 7.58 -33.99
N GLN A 152 28.88 6.81 -33.12
CA GLN A 152 27.46 6.48 -33.26
C GLN A 152 26.62 7.76 -33.14
N PRO A 153 25.61 7.96 -34.01
CA PRO A 153 24.74 9.13 -33.93
C PRO A 153 23.86 9.04 -32.68
N MET A 154 23.94 10.03 -31.78
CA MET A 154 23.09 10.16 -30.60
C MET A 154 21.98 11.19 -30.82
N PRO A 155 20.81 11.05 -30.17
CA PRO A 155 19.81 12.11 -30.13
C PRO A 155 20.41 13.43 -29.62
N LEU A 156 19.95 14.56 -30.16
CA LEU A 156 20.47 15.89 -29.77
C LEU A 156 20.33 16.14 -28.27
N TRP A 157 19.20 15.76 -27.68
CA TRP A 157 18.94 15.92 -26.26
C TRP A 157 19.96 15.19 -25.37
N LEU A 158 20.46 14.04 -25.82
CA LEU A 158 21.41 13.23 -25.08
C LEU A 158 22.84 13.73 -25.28
N ARG A 159 23.15 14.24 -26.49
CA ARG A 159 24.45 14.84 -26.81
C ARG A 159 24.66 16.15 -26.04
N ASP A 160 23.61 16.95 -25.94
CA ASP A 160 23.63 18.27 -25.33
C ASP A 160 23.14 18.19 -23.86
N LEU A 161 23.14 17.00 -23.26
CA LEU A 161 22.63 16.75 -21.89
C LEU A 161 23.41 17.57 -20.85
N ARG A 162 24.73 17.72 -21.02
CA ARG A 162 25.61 18.51 -20.15
C ARG A 162 25.30 20.00 -20.12
N ASP A 163 24.53 20.50 -21.09
CA ASP A 163 24.12 21.90 -21.14
C ASP A 163 22.83 22.16 -20.34
N THR A 164 22.21 21.11 -19.77
CA THR A 164 21.00 21.24 -18.94
C THR A 164 21.28 22.09 -17.70
N ARG A 165 20.41 23.06 -17.41
CA ARG A 165 20.50 23.91 -16.22
C ARG A 165 19.14 24.05 -15.56
N VAL A 166 19.12 24.08 -14.23
CA VAL A 166 17.96 24.60 -13.49
C VAL A 166 17.93 26.13 -13.68
N THR A 167 16.77 26.65 -14.05
CA THR A 167 16.57 28.07 -14.36
C THR A 167 15.58 28.77 -13.43
N LYS A 168 14.71 28.01 -12.76
CA LYS A 168 13.71 28.49 -11.81
C LYS A 168 13.51 27.47 -10.71
N ALA A 169 13.17 27.93 -9.52
CA ALA A 169 12.75 27.07 -8.42
C ALA A 169 11.54 27.72 -7.73
N HIS A 170 10.59 26.91 -7.29
CA HIS A 170 9.48 27.36 -6.45
C HIS A 170 9.34 26.43 -5.26
N LEU A 171 9.01 26.99 -4.11
CA LEU A 171 8.51 26.24 -2.95
C LEU A 171 6.99 26.24 -3.03
N MET A 172 6.40 25.09 -2.76
CA MET A 172 4.96 24.94 -2.69
C MET A 172 4.61 24.15 -1.45
N ALA A 173 3.98 24.81 -0.49
CA ALA A 173 3.51 24.23 0.76
C ALA A 173 2.00 24.47 0.89
N ALA A 174 1.29 23.54 1.50
CA ALA A 174 -0.12 23.73 1.86
C ALA A 174 -0.23 24.10 3.34
N ASP A 175 -1.17 24.97 3.67
CA ASP A 175 -1.49 25.31 5.06
C ASP A 175 -1.79 24.05 5.89
N GLY A 176 -0.95 23.76 6.87
CA GLY A 176 -1.08 22.59 7.76
C GLY A 176 -0.57 21.27 7.18
N ASP A 177 0.01 21.27 5.97
CA ASP A 177 0.69 20.09 5.41
C ASP A 177 2.05 19.88 6.09
N ARG A 178 2.45 18.61 6.24
CA ARG A 178 3.73 18.21 6.86
C ARG A 178 4.81 17.91 5.83
N GLY A 179 4.66 18.43 4.62
CA GLY A 179 5.63 18.34 3.55
C GLY A 179 5.50 19.50 2.57
N ALA A 180 6.53 19.67 1.75
CA ALA A 180 6.61 20.73 0.77
C ALA A 180 7.16 20.21 -0.56
N ASN A 181 6.72 20.81 -1.66
CA ASN A 181 7.24 20.53 -2.98
C ASN A 181 8.24 21.60 -3.38
N VAL A 182 9.48 21.20 -3.67
CA VAL A 182 10.46 22.04 -4.37
C VAL A 182 10.37 21.73 -5.86
N VAL A 183 9.92 22.71 -6.65
CA VAL A 183 9.63 22.57 -8.07
C VAL A 183 10.72 23.25 -8.89
N LEU A 184 11.52 22.48 -9.62
CA LEU A 184 12.68 22.95 -10.39
C LEU A 184 12.38 23.02 -11.88
N GLY A 185 12.49 24.20 -12.48
CA GLY A 185 12.30 24.41 -13.93
C GLY A 185 13.62 24.26 -14.69
N LEU A 186 13.64 23.42 -15.72
CA LEU A 186 14.85 23.07 -16.47
C LEU A 186 14.89 23.72 -17.86
N ASP A 187 16.05 24.29 -18.20
CA ASP A 187 16.42 24.54 -19.59
C ASP A 187 17.25 23.35 -20.10
N TRP A 188 16.69 22.60 -21.06
CA TRP A 188 17.30 21.40 -21.59
C TRP A 188 16.89 21.13 -23.04
N SER A 189 17.68 20.32 -23.74
CA SER A 189 17.54 20.03 -25.17
C SER A 189 16.54 18.90 -25.49
N GLY A 190 15.80 18.39 -24.50
CA GLY A 190 14.81 17.30 -24.61
C GLY A 190 13.49 17.66 -25.31
N GLY A 191 13.30 18.92 -25.70
CA GLY A 191 12.24 19.37 -26.60
C GLY A 191 10.86 19.61 -25.97
N HIS A 192 10.64 19.19 -24.72
CA HIS A 192 9.48 19.53 -23.91
C HIS A 192 9.99 20.33 -22.72
N GLY A 193 9.30 21.40 -22.31
CA GLY A 193 9.62 22.06 -21.04
C GLY A 193 9.69 20.99 -19.96
N ALA A 194 10.75 20.98 -19.16
CA ALA A 194 10.94 19.97 -18.15
C ALA A 194 10.95 20.62 -16.79
N THR A 195 10.12 20.06 -15.92
CA THR A 195 10.08 20.41 -14.51
C THR A 195 10.52 19.18 -13.74
N PHE A 196 11.29 19.37 -12.67
CA PHE A 196 11.66 18.31 -11.75
C PHE A 196 11.05 18.63 -10.40
N LEU A 197 10.18 17.76 -9.91
CA LEU A 197 9.48 17.96 -8.65
C LEU A 197 10.16 17.11 -7.58
N VAL A 198 10.44 17.73 -6.44
CA VAL A 198 11.02 17.09 -5.26
C VAL A 198 10.06 17.29 -4.10
N TYR A 199 9.56 16.21 -3.53
CA TYR A 199 8.72 16.25 -2.35
C TYR A 199 9.57 15.99 -1.10
N VAL A 200 9.57 16.97 -0.19
CA VAL A 200 10.28 16.94 1.09
C VAL A 200 9.26 16.72 2.20
N ASP A 201 9.50 15.73 3.05
CA ASP A 201 8.62 15.33 4.15
C ASP A 201 9.23 15.79 5.49
N HIS A 202 8.58 16.74 6.14
CA HIS A 202 8.98 17.30 7.43
C HIS A 202 8.46 16.48 8.62
N ALA A 203 7.53 15.54 8.42
CA ALA A 203 6.90 14.81 9.51
C ALA A 203 7.88 13.93 10.31
N ARG A 204 9.06 13.63 9.75
CA ARG A 204 10.05 12.72 10.33
C ARG A 204 11.51 13.14 10.07
N GLY A 205 11.79 14.43 9.94
CA GLY A 205 13.19 14.90 9.86
C GLY A 205 13.54 15.74 8.63
N THR A 206 12.58 16.16 7.80
CA THR A 206 12.86 16.94 6.57
C THR A 206 13.66 16.12 5.56
N VAL A 207 13.10 15.00 5.10
CA VAL A 207 13.77 14.07 4.15
C VAL A 207 13.16 14.13 2.76
N VAL A 208 13.93 13.78 1.72
CA VAL A 208 13.38 13.65 0.36
C VAL A 208 12.60 12.35 0.25
N ARG A 209 11.28 12.44 0.03
CA ARG A 209 10.39 11.28 -0.03
C ARG A 209 9.99 10.87 -1.45
N ASP A 210 9.98 11.80 -2.38
CA ASP A 210 9.84 11.48 -3.80
C ASP A 210 10.52 12.53 -4.67
N ALA A 211 10.99 12.12 -5.86
CA ALA A 211 11.47 13.07 -6.85
C ALA A 211 11.32 12.53 -8.27
N PHE A 212 10.73 13.32 -9.17
CA PHE A 212 10.47 12.87 -10.54
C PHE A 212 10.36 14.01 -11.55
N PRO A 213 10.66 13.72 -12.83
CA PRO A 213 10.47 14.69 -13.90
C PRO A 213 9.03 14.74 -14.40
N VAL A 214 8.55 15.94 -14.68
CA VAL A 214 7.29 16.23 -15.36
C VAL A 214 7.59 16.83 -16.74
N PRO A 215 7.08 16.23 -17.84
CA PRO A 215 7.34 16.70 -19.20
C PRO A 215 6.45 17.91 -19.57
N ALA A 216 6.44 18.93 -18.72
CA ALA A 216 5.78 20.21 -18.94
C ALA A 216 6.64 21.37 -18.39
N PRO A 217 6.54 22.59 -18.97
CA PRO A 217 7.16 23.79 -18.41
C PRO A 217 6.68 24.06 -16.98
N ILE A 218 7.54 24.66 -16.15
CA ILE A 218 7.25 24.90 -14.73
C ILE A 218 5.97 25.72 -14.53
N GLU A 219 5.71 26.71 -15.39
CA GLU A 219 4.51 27.55 -15.31
C GLU A 219 3.23 26.74 -15.52
N GLU A 220 3.26 25.72 -16.38
CA GLU A 220 2.12 24.84 -16.61
C GLU A 220 1.95 23.86 -15.44
N VAL A 221 3.04 23.40 -14.83
CA VAL A 221 2.99 22.54 -13.64
C VAL A 221 2.40 23.30 -12.46
N LEU A 222 2.91 24.50 -12.17
CA LEU A 222 2.39 25.36 -11.10
C LEU A 222 0.91 25.69 -11.30
N SER A 223 0.52 26.07 -12.53
CA SER A 223 -0.90 26.37 -12.84
C SER A 223 -1.81 25.16 -12.66
N ARG A 224 -1.36 23.94 -13.02
CA ARG A 224 -2.17 22.73 -12.83
C ARG A 224 -2.31 22.36 -11.36
N LEU A 225 -1.26 22.57 -10.58
CA LEU A 225 -1.27 22.29 -9.15
C LEU A 225 -2.21 23.26 -8.41
N ASP A 226 -2.15 24.55 -8.75
CA ASP A 226 -3.06 25.60 -8.26
C ASP A 226 -4.53 25.34 -8.67
N ASP A 227 -4.78 25.00 -9.94
CA ASP A 227 -6.13 24.69 -10.44
C ASP A 227 -6.73 23.43 -9.79
N THR A 228 -5.91 22.47 -9.38
CA THR A 228 -6.37 21.23 -8.74
C THR A 228 -6.88 21.52 -7.33
N ALA A 229 -6.19 22.36 -6.56
CA ALA A 229 -6.66 22.84 -5.25
C ALA A 229 -8.01 23.58 -5.38
N GLY A 230 -8.17 24.43 -6.40
CA GLY A 230 -9.41 25.17 -6.63
C GLY A 230 -10.62 24.30 -7.05
N GLN A 231 -10.42 23.07 -7.53
CA GLN A 231 -11.48 22.19 -8.03
C GLN A 231 -12.05 21.19 -7.00
N GLU A 232 -11.39 21.02 -5.85
CA GLU A 232 -11.81 20.09 -4.78
C GLU A 232 -12.95 20.62 -3.90
N GLY A 233 -13.43 21.84 -4.16
CA GLY A 233 -14.56 22.46 -3.47
C GLY A 233 -14.14 23.25 -2.23
N PRO A 234 -15.09 23.86 -1.50
CA PRO A 234 -14.77 24.65 -0.32
C PRO A 234 -14.22 23.75 0.80
N GLY A 235 -12.91 23.87 1.07
CA GLY A 235 -12.17 23.07 2.06
C GLY A 235 -10.88 22.43 1.55
N ALA A 236 -10.56 22.56 0.25
CA ALA A 236 -9.25 22.18 -0.27
C ALA A 236 -8.15 23.09 0.29
N PRO A 237 -6.96 22.56 0.62
CA PRO A 237 -5.86 23.38 1.13
C PRO A 237 -5.43 24.38 0.04
N ASP A 238 -5.38 25.66 0.40
CA ASP A 238 -4.71 26.66 -0.43
C ASP A 238 -3.20 26.35 -0.38
N PHE A 239 -2.57 26.29 -1.56
CA PHE A 239 -1.12 26.13 -1.64
C PHE A 239 -0.47 27.51 -1.73
N ASP A 240 0.42 27.80 -0.80
CA ASP A 240 1.32 28.92 -0.90
C ASP A 240 2.46 28.55 -1.84
N ILE A 241 2.51 29.26 -2.98
CA ILE A 241 3.52 29.09 -4.02
C ILE A 241 4.46 30.29 -3.95
N GLU A 242 5.70 30.04 -3.57
CA GLU A 242 6.76 31.02 -3.48
C GLU A 242 7.84 30.75 -4.54
N GLU A 243 8.34 31.80 -5.19
CA GLU A 243 9.51 31.69 -6.07
C GLU A 243 10.79 31.76 -5.24
N LEU A 244 11.65 30.74 -5.35
CA LEU A 244 12.91 30.64 -4.60
C LEU A 244 14.10 31.12 -5.41
N ASP A 245 15.11 31.68 -4.73
CA ASP A 245 16.45 31.77 -5.31
C ASP A 245 17.02 30.36 -5.56
N LEU A 246 17.81 30.21 -6.63
CA LEU A 246 18.36 28.90 -6.97
C LEU A 246 19.37 28.39 -5.94
N ALA A 247 20.08 29.26 -5.21
CA ALA A 247 20.99 28.83 -4.16
C ALA A 247 20.20 28.31 -2.95
N GLU A 248 19.09 28.97 -2.63
CA GLU A 248 18.18 28.60 -1.54
C GLU A 248 17.47 27.27 -1.83
N ALA A 249 16.87 27.12 -3.01
CA ALA A 249 16.29 25.85 -3.42
C ALA A 249 17.31 24.70 -3.42
N ARG A 250 18.57 24.98 -3.76
CA ARG A 250 19.64 23.98 -3.68
C ARG A 250 19.89 23.58 -2.23
N SER A 251 20.08 24.57 -1.35
CA SER A 251 20.33 24.34 0.08
C SER A 251 19.20 23.54 0.73
N LEU A 252 17.94 23.89 0.50
CA LEU A 252 16.78 23.16 1.05
C LEU A 252 16.77 21.68 0.63
N VAL A 253 17.04 21.40 -0.64
CA VAL A 253 17.03 20.02 -1.14
C VAL A 253 18.28 19.26 -0.71
N GLU A 254 19.45 19.89 -0.67
CA GLU A 254 20.69 19.26 -0.18
C GLU A 254 20.58 18.90 1.30
N GLU A 255 20.04 19.79 2.15
CA GLU A 255 19.78 19.51 3.56
C GLU A 255 18.86 18.28 3.72
N ALA A 256 17.79 18.21 2.93
CA ALA A 256 16.88 17.07 2.98
C ALA A 256 17.49 15.74 2.48
N LEU A 257 18.45 15.81 1.53
CA LEU A 257 19.19 14.65 1.07
C LEU A 257 20.23 14.19 2.08
N ASP A 258 20.92 15.13 2.72
CA ASP A 258 21.93 14.85 3.74
C ASP A 258 21.28 14.17 4.95
N GLU A 259 20.10 14.63 5.40
CA GLU A 259 19.36 13.95 6.47
C GLU A 259 18.94 12.52 6.08
N SER A 260 18.45 12.34 4.85
CA SER A 260 18.08 11.02 4.32
C SER A 260 19.28 10.05 4.28
N ASP A 261 20.48 10.56 3.99
CA ASP A 261 21.72 9.81 3.95
C ASP A 261 22.27 9.55 5.38
N GLU A 262 22.10 10.46 6.34
CA GLU A 262 22.57 10.32 7.73
C GLU A 262 21.76 9.32 8.56
N GLU A 263 20.45 9.23 8.35
CA GLU A 263 19.58 8.33 9.10
C GLU A 263 19.59 6.87 8.58
N ASP A 264 20.37 6.56 7.53
CA ASP A 264 20.26 5.30 6.75
C ASP A 264 18.79 5.00 6.36
N TRP A 265 18.00 6.06 6.16
CA TRP A 265 16.56 6.00 5.96
C TRP A 265 16.20 6.61 4.60
N ASP A 266 16.01 5.71 3.64
CA ASP A 266 15.61 6.09 2.29
C ASP A 266 14.12 5.74 2.07
N PRO A 267 13.21 6.72 2.04
CA PRO A 267 11.80 6.45 1.83
C PRO A 267 11.52 5.94 0.40
N GLU A 268 11.18 4.67 0.22
CA GLU A 268 10.93 4.12 -1.13
C GLU A 268 9.58 4.58 -1.73
N SER A 269 9.64 5.23 -2.89
CA SER A 269 8.50 5.52 -3.78
C SER A 269 8.64 4.77 -5.12
N ASP A 270 7.73 5.00 -6.07
CA ASP A 270 7.87 4.46 -7.44
C ASP A 270 9.04 5.10 -8.21
N THR A 271 9.49 6.28 -7.79
CA THR A 271 10.51 7.10 -8.46
C THR A 271 11.72 7.43 -7.60
N TRP A 272 11.66 7.17 -6.30
CA TRP A 272 12.72 7.40 -5.32
C TRP A 272 13.10 6.07 -4.61
N PRO A 273 14.39 5.77 -4.40
CA PRO A 273 15.57 6.60 -4.69
C PRO A 273 16.08 6.52 -6.14
N ALA A 274 15.35 5.87 -7.04
CA ALA A 274 15.79 5.67 -8.42
C ALA A 274 16.18 6.98 -9.15
N SER A 275 15.56 8.11 -8.79
CA SER A 275 15.83 9.44 -9.37
C SER A 275 16.90 10.26 -8.62
N ARG A 276 17.45 9.76 -7.52
CA ARG A 276 18.47 10.46 -6.71
C ARG A 276 19.70 10.88 -7.51
N PRO A 277 20.32 10.04 -8.37
CA PRO A 277 21.43 10.46 -9.22
C PRO A 277 21.06 11.63 -10.15
N ILE A 278 19.83 11.65 -10.67
CA ILE A 278 19.34 12.77 -11.50
C ILE A 278 19.20 14.04 -10.64
N LEU A 279 18.60 13.94 -9.45
CA LEU A 279 18.43 15.07 -8.56
C LEU A 279 19.77 15.69 -8.17
N ARG A 280 20.73 14.87 -7.71
CA ARG A 280 22.10 15.31 -7.38
C ARG A 280 22.78 16.01 -8.56
N TRP A 281 22.63 15.49 -9.78
CA TRP A 281 23.14 16.13 -10.99
C TRP A 281 22.49 17.51 -11.22
N LEU A 282 21.17 17.65 -11.05
CA LEU A 282 20.48 18.92 -11.22
C LEU A 282 20.94 19.96 -10.18
N LEU A 283 21.11 19.56 -8.92
CA LEU A 283 21.60 20.44 -7.84
C LEU A 283 23.01 20.98 -8.14
N GLN A 284 23.89 20.19 -8.75
CA GLN A 284 25.21 20.65 -9.19
C GLN A 284 25.17 21.77 -10.25
N THR A 285 24.03 21.95 -10.93
CA THR A 285 23.86 23.06 -11.88
C THR A 285 23.43 24.37 -11.24
N MET A 286 23.08 24.35 -9.96
CA MET A 286 22.59 25.48 -9.17
C MET A 286 23.73 26.10 -8.35
N PRO A 287 23.69 27.42 -8.07
CA PRO A 287 24.67 28.07 -7.20
C PRO A 287 24.60 27.55 -5.76
N GLU A 288 25.70 27.63 -5.01
CA GLU A 288 25.78 27.29 -3.58
C GLU A 288 25.52 28.52 -2.69
N GLY A 289 25.26 28.28 -1.40
CA GLY A 289 25.23 29.32 -0.37
C GLY A 289 23.85 29.91 -0.10
N GLY A 290 22.78 29.15 -0.36
CA GLY A 290 21.43 29.49 0.05
C GLY A 290 21.15 29.19 1.52
N LEU A 291 20.00 29.65 1.99
CA LEU A 291 19.50 29.39 3.32
C LEU A 291 18.86 28.00 3.38
N GLY A 292 19.01 27.32 4.52
CA GLY A 292 18.40 26.02 4.79
C GLY A 292 17.01 26.15 5.42
N TRP A 293 16.40 25.02 5.77
CA TRP A 293 15.02 24.97 6.29
C TRP A 293 14.83 25.78 7.58
N ALA A 294 15.84 25.79 8.45
CA ALA A 294 15.79 26.50 9.74
C ALA A 294 15.71 28.05 9.63
N GLU A 295 16.12 28.64 8.51
CA GLU A 295 16.05 30.10 8.30
C GLU A 295 14.93 30.51 7.33
N HIS A 296 14.27 29.54 6.68
CA HIS A 296 13.10 29.74 5.85
C HIS A 296 11.86 29.82 6.76
N GLU A 297 11.77 30.91 7.54
CA GLU A 297 10.74 31.21 8.57
C GLU A 297 9.30 31.23 7.98
N ASP A 298 8.68 30.06 7.84
CA ASP A 298 7.22 29.86 7.86
C ASP A 298 6.82 28.48 8.44
N PHE A 299 7.80 27.65 8.83
CA PHE A 299 7.56 26.40 9.55
C PHE A 299 7.92 26.60 11.02
N GLU A 300 6.93 26.50 11.92
CA GLU A 300 7.20 26.43 13.35
C GLU A 300 8.06 25.20 13.62
N ASP A 301 9.29 25.42 14.11
CA ASP A 301 10.12 24.38 14.72
C ASP A 301 9.27 23.65 15.77
N PHE A 302 8.83 22.43 15.46
CA PHE A 302 8.24 21.54 16.45
C PHE A 302 9.36 20.93 17.31
N GLU A 303 10.12 21.77 18.01
CA GLU A 303 10.96 21.35 19.13
C GLU A 303 10.15 21.40 20.45
N ASP A 304 10.31 20.32 21.22
CA ASP A 304 9.81 20.06 22.59
C ASP A 304 8.28 19.89 22.79
N PHE A 305 7.82 18.67 22.50
CA PHE A 305 6.51 18.11 22.92
C PHE A 305 6.40 17.81 24.43
N ASP A 306 6.87 18.68 25.32
CA ASP A 306 6.86 18.39 26.77
C ASP A 306 5.94 19.27 27.64
N ASP A 307 5.08 20.12 27.06
CA ASP A 307 4.11 20.88 27.87
C ASP A 307 2.84 21.32 27.11
N LEU A 308 1.91 20.40 26.84
CA LEU A 308 0.53 20.76 26.46
C LEU A 308 -0.53 19.97 27.25
N ASP A 309 -0.99 20.67 28.28
CA ASP A 309 -2.28 20.72 28.98
C ASP A 309 -3.12 19.45 29.25
N THR A 310 -3.55 19.37 30.52
CA THR A 310 -3.97 18.16 31.25
C THR A 310 -5.50 17.97 31.30
N ASP A 311 -6.23 18.02 30.18
CA ASP A 311 -7.70 17.78 30.25
C ASP A 311 -8.40 17.11 29.04
N SER A 312 -7.67 16.57 28.06
CA SER A 312 -8.26 15.76 26.98
C SER A 312 -7.66 14.36 26.94
N ARG A 313 -8.47 13.34 27.25
CA ARG A 313 -8.08 11.91 27.11
C ARG A 313 -7.69 11.63 25.65
N SER A 314 -6.42 11.26 25.41
CA SER A 314 -5.87 10.92 24.09
C SER A 314 -6.65 9.81 23.38
N VAL A 315 -6.71 9.79 22.04
CA VAL A 315 -7.41 8.77 21.25
C VAL A 315 -6.98 7.35 21.65
N SER A 316 -5.69 7.16 21.90
CA SER A 316 -5.12 5.90 22.42
C SER A 316 -5.73 5.48 23.75
N SER A 317 -6.00 6.42 24.67
CA SER A 317 -6.63 6.11 25.96
C SER A 317 -8.07 5.61 25.82
N ARG A 318 -8.83 6.13 24.84
CA ARG A 318 -10.23 5.73 24.58
C ARG A 318 -10.31 4.38 23.89
N LEU A 319 -9.45 4.13 22.89
CA LEU A 319 -9.33 2.83 22.23
C LEU A 319 -8.92 1.73 23.23
N ALA A 320 -7.95 2.03 24.11
CA ALA A 320 -7.59 1.13 25.19
C ALA A 320 -8.79 0.86 26.11
N GLU A 321 -9.56 1.88 26.51
CA GLU A 321 -10.77 1.66 27.33
C GLU A 321 -11.83 0.77 26.65
N GLU A 322 -12.01 0.89 25.34
CA GLU A 322 -12.96 0.10 24.56
C GLU A 322 -12.51 -1.37 24.43
N LEU A 323 -11.28 -1.62 24.02
CA LEU A 323 -10.71 -2.97 23.92
C LEU A 323 -10.67 -3.69 25.29
N LEU A 324 -10.46 -2.93 26.36
CA LEU A 324 -10.47 -3.43 27.73
C LEU A 324 -11.89 -3.60 28.30
N SER A 325 -12.92 -3.03 27.66
CA SER A 325 -14.29 -2.97 28.20
C SER A 325 -14.91 -4.35 28.40
N SER A 326 -14.62 -5.30 27.51
CA SER A 326 -15.11 -6.68 27.56
C SER A 326 -14.57 -7.47 28.76
N ARG A 327 -13.47 -7.01 29.38
CA ARG A 327 -12.77 -7.72 30.48
C ARG A 327 -12.36 -6.78 31.63
N ARG A 328 -13.15 -5.74 31.90
CA ARG A 328 -12.86 -4.69 32.90
C ARG A 328 -12.47 -5.23 34.28
N GLU A 329 -13.21 -6.21 34.80
CA GLU A 329 -12.93 -6.81 36.12
C GLU A 329 -11.57 -7.54 36.19
N LEU A 330 -11.12 -8.14 35.08
CA LEU A 330 -9.81 -8.78 35.00
C LEU A 330 -8.70 -7.73 34.99
N VAL A 331 -8.91 -6.67 34.22
CA VAL A 331 -7.97 -5.54 34.07
C VAL A 331 -7.78 -4.83 35.41
N ASP A 332 -8.86 -4.55 36.13
CA ASP A 332 -8.81 -3.88 37.44
C ASP A 332 -8.06 -4.73 38.48
N ARG A 333 -8.28 -6.06 38.48
CA ARG A 333 -7.55 -6.98 39.37
C ARG A 333 -6.07 -7.07 39.05
N PHE A 334 -5.70 -7.10 37.77
CA PHE A 334 -4.30 -7.09 37.37
C PHE A 334 -3.63 -5.76 37.70
N ALA A 335 -4.29 -4.64 37.44
CA ALA A 335 -3.76 -3.31 37.74
C ALA A 335 -3.52 -3.11 39.25
N ALA A 336 -4.36 -3.69 40.10
CA ALA A 336 -4.20 -3.68 41.55
C ALA A 336 -3.21 -4.73 42.10
N SER A 337 -2.60 -5.56 41.24
CA SER A 337 -1.75 -6.67 41.68
C SER A 337 -0.35 -6.20 42.17
N PRO A 338 0.25 -6.90 43.15
CA PRO A 338 1.64 -6.69 43.54
C PRO A 338 2.62 -6.87 42.36
N GLU A 339 2.31 -7.76 41.42
CA GLU A 339 3.12 -8.05 40.24
C GLU A 339 3.16 -6.87 39.27
N ALA A 340 2.02 -6.24 38.97
CA ALA A 340 1.97 -5.04 38.14
C ALA A 340 2.69 -3.86 38.81
N THR A 341 2.51 -3.69 40.12
CA THR A 341 3.18 -2.65 40.90
C THR A 341 4.70 -2.86 40.94
N ALA A 342 5.17 -4.08 41.20
CA ALA A 342 6.59 -4.41 41.27
C ALA A 342 7.30 -4.29 39.91
N ALA A 343 6.57 -4.49 38.81
CA ALA A 343 7.07 -4.30 37.45
C ALA A 343 7.06 -2.83 37.01
N GLY A 344 6.47 -1.91 37.78
CA GLY A 344 6.39 -0.49 37.45
C GLY A 344 5.56 -0.21 36.19
N LEU A 345 4.49 -0.99 35.95
CA LEU A 345 3.65 -0.82 34.77
C LEU A 345 2.76 0.43 34.87
N ASP A 346 2.72 1.23 33.81
CA ASP A 346 1.88 2.42 33.70
C ASP A 346 0.50 2.09 33.10
N LEU A 347 -0.41 1.63 33.95
CA LEU A 347 -1.77 1.24 33.55
C LEU A 347 -2.81 2.36 33.69
N ARG A 348 -2.37 3.62 33.85
CA ARG A 348 -3.24 4.82 33.81
C ARG A 348 -3.92 4.93 32.43
N PRO A 349 -5.08 5.60 32.30
CA PRO A 349 -5.85 5.67 31.05
C PRO A 349 -5.01 6.01 29.80
N ASP A 350 -4.04 6.89 29.96
CA ASP A 350 -3.08 7.40 28.97
C ASP A 350 -1.74 6.65 28.91
N GLY A 351 -1.51 5.67 29.81
CA GLY A 351 -0.25 4.95 29.92
C GLY A 351 -0.02 3.94 28.77
N THR A 352 1.21 3.88 28.28
CA THR A 352 1.59 3.00 27.14
C THR A 352 1.41 1.51 27.46
N ASP A 353 1.57 1.11 28.74
CA ASP A 353 1.32 -0.26 29.17
C ASP A 353 -0.16 -0.62 29.12
N ARG A 354 -1.05 0.36 29.35
CA ARG A 354 -2.48 0.11 29.22
C ARG A 354 -2.85 -0.28 27.79
N MET A 355 -2.21 0.33 26.80
CA MET A 355 -2.40 -0.04 25.41
C MET A 355 -1.83 -1.43 25.08
N ALA A 356 -0.62 -1.74 25.53
CA ALA A 356 -0.05 -3.08 25.38
C ALA A 356 -0.94 -4.17 26.01
N LEU A 357 -1.58 -3.86 27.14
CA LEU A 357 -2.57 -4.73 27.78
C LEU A 357 -3.83 -4.89 26.93
N ALA A 358 -4.34 -3.79 26.36
CA ALA A 358 -5.50 -3.80 25.48
C ALA A 358 -5.30 -4.70 24.26
N LEU A 359 -4.15 -4.59 23.59
CA LEU A 359 -3.78 -5.44 22.45
C LEU A 359 -3.67 -6.91 22.81
N THR A 360 -3.10 -7.20 23.99
CA THR A 360 -2.97 -8.57 24.52
C THR A 360 -4.35 -9.21 24.77
N LEU A 361 -5.35 -8.40 25.16
CA LEU A 361 -6.71 -8.86 25.47
C LEU A 361 -7.59 -8.98 24.20
N CYS A 362 -7.48 -8.03 23.27
CA CYS A 362 -8.25 -8.00 22.01
C CYS A 362 -7.99 -9.23 21.14
N ALA A 363 -6.73 -9.68 21.03
CA ALA A 363 -6.36 -10.86 20.27
C ALA A 363 -6.97 -12.19 20.81
N SER A 364 -7.71 -12.15 21.92
CA SER A 364 -8.37 -13.30 22.55
C SER A 364 -9.86 -13.06 22.86
N GLU A 365 -10.54 -12.14 22.16
CA GLU A 365 -11.94 -11.78 22.42
C GLU A 365 -12.91 -12.97 22.39
N SER A 366 -12.65 -13.98 21.57
CA SER A 366 -13.53 -15.14 21.44
C SER A 366 -13.37 -16.21 22.54
N MET A 367 -12.55 -15.96 23.56
CA MET A 367 -12.28 -16.91 24.66
C MET A 367 -13.02 -16.55 25.95
N ASN A 368 -13.64 -17.51 26.63
CA ASN A 368 -14.15 -17.26 27.98
C ASN A 368 -13.01 -17.00 29.01
N ASP A 369 -13.35 -16.35 30.13
CA ASP A 369 -12.36 -15.90 31.14
C ASP A 369 -11.50 -17.03 31.72
N LYS A 370 -12.08 -18.21 31.95
CA LYS A 370 -11.33 -19.35 32.51
C LYS A 370 -10.33 -19.94 31.53
N ALA A 371 -10.64 -19.92 30.23
CA ALA A 371 -9.71 -20.31 29.18
C ALA A 371 -8.65 -19.22 28.98
N PHE A 372 -9.05 -17.95 29.09
CA PHE A 372 -8.15 -16.83 28.89
C PHE A 372 -6.99 -16.81 29.90
N LEU A 373 -7.24 -17.12 31.17
CA LEU A 373 -6.19 -17.15 32.20
C LEU A 373 -5.09 -18.22 31.98
N LYS A 374 -5.33 -19.20 31.11
CA LYS A 374 -4.39 -20.32 30.87
C LYS A 374 -3.42 -19.97 29.73
N TRP A 375 -2.24 -19.50 30.09
CA TRP A 375 -1.15 -19.23 29.15
C TRP A 375 -0.23 -20.44 28.96
N SER A 376 0.28 -20.61 27.75
CA SER A 376 1.31 -21.61 27.43
C SER A 376 2.34 -20.98 26.49
N PRO A 377 3.55 -21.55 26.35
CA PRO A 377 4.55 -21.09 25.39
C PRO A 377 3.99 -20.96 23.97
N GLU A 378 3.21 -21.94 23.52
CA GLU A 378 2.62 -21.96 22.19
C GLU A 378 1.60 -20.82 22.01
N ARG A 379 0.89 -20.45 23.07
CA ARG A 379 -0.06 -19.33 23.04
C ARG A 379 0.64 -17.98 22.99
N VAL A 380 1.81 -17.84 23.62
CA VAL A 380 2.66 -16.66 23.49
C VAL A 380 3.12 -16.50 22.04
N GLU A 381 3.65 -17.57 21.44
CA GLU A 381 4.08 -17.56 20.04
C GLU A 381 2.93 -17.29 19.07
N LEU A 382 1.76 -17.91 19.29
CA LEU A 382 0.56 -17.65 18.48
C LEU A 382 0.11 -16.18 18.56
N LEU A 383 0.15 -15.59 19.75
CA LEU A 383 -0.19 -14.18 19.93
C LEU A 383 0.81 -13.28 19.19
N LEU A 384 2.11 -13.47 19.46
CA LEU A 384 3.18 -12.60 18.98
C LEU A 384 3.44 -12.75 17.48
N PHE A 385 3.32 -13.93 16.88
CA PHE A 385 3.60 -14.14 15.45
C PHE A 385 2.36 -14.42 14.60
N GLY A 386 1.32 -15.00 15.20
CA GLY A 386 0.13 -15.44 14.48
C GLY A 386 -0.98 -14.39 14.42
N LEU A 387 -1.16 -13.62 15.49
CA LEU A 387 -2.29 -12.73 15.67
C LEU A 387 -1.88 -11.26 15.56
N LEU A 388 -1.06 -10.75 16.48
CA LEU A 388 -0.78 -9.31 16.58
C LEU A 388 -0.23 -8.69 15.27
N PRO A 389 0.77 -9.29 14.59
CA PRO A 389 1.32 -8.70 13.35
C PRO A 389 0.34 -8.70 12.18
N ARG A 390 -0.74 -9.49 12.26
CA ARG A 390 -1.74 -9.62 11.20
C ARG A 390 -2.99 -8.79 11.42
N THR A 391 -3.24 -8.40 12.67
CA THR A 391 -4.49 -7.73 13.07
C THR A 391 -4.27 -6.29 13.50
N THR A 392 -3.02 -5.88 13.73
CA THR A 392 -2.72 -4.56 14.31
C THR A 392 -1.42 -4.00 13.81
N LEU A 393 -1.42 -2.69 13.55
CA LEU A 393 -0.22 -1.91 13.29
C LEU A 393 0.06 -1.04 14.51
N VAL A 394 1.19 -1.30 15.17
CA VAL A 394 1.55 -0.65 16.43
C VAL A 394 2.84 0.13 16.28
N ASP A 395 2.88 1.33 16.85
CA ASP A 395 4.11 2.11 16.91
C ASP A 395 5.22 1.38 17.67
N ARG A 396 6.47 1.84 17.48
CA ARG A 396 7.66 1.20 18.05
C ARG A 396 7.66 1.23 19.58
N THR A 397 7.03 2.23 20.19
CA THR A 397 6.93 2.38 21.64
C THR A 397 5.98 1.32 22.20
N VAL A 398 4.78 1.19 21.66
CA VAL A 398 3.81 0.16 22.07
C VAL A 398 4.32 -1.25 21.74
N ALA A 399 4.93 -1.45 20.57
CA ALA A 399 5.52 -2.73 20.16
C ALA A 399 6.54 -3.26 21.18
N LYS A 400 7.40 -2.38 21.71
CA LYS A 400 8.36 -2.74 22.75
C LYS A 400 7.64 -3.13 24.04
N ARG A 401 6.60 -2.40 24.46
CA ARG A 401 5.86 -2.66 25.70
C ARG A 401 5.10 -3.99 25.70
N VAL A 402 4.63 -4.47 24.54
CA VAL A 402 3.83 -5.70 24.44
C VAL A 402 4.51 -6.92 25.07
N PRO A 403 5.74 -7.34 24.70
CA PRO A 403 6.41 -8.46 25.37
C PRO A 403 6.68 -8.21 26.86
N GLN A 404 7.05 -7.00 27.25
CA GLN A 404 7.38 -6.67 28.65
C GLN A 404 6.15 -6.79 29.55
N LEU A 405 5.01 -6.27 29.09
CA LEU A 405 3.74 -6.42 29.77
C LEU A 405 3.26 -7.87 29.76
N LEU A 406 3.31 -8.54 28.61
CA LEU A 406 2.85 -9.91 28.44
C LEU A 406 3.57 -10.87 29.41
N LYS A 407 4.87 -10.67 29.63
CA LYS A 407 5.68 -11.46 30.57
C LYS A 407 5.17 -11.39 32.00
N VAL A 408 4.73 -10.21 32.44
CA VAL A 408 4.18 -9.97 33.79
C VAL A 408 2.74 -10.45 33.86
N PHE A 409 1.92 -10.08 32.88
CA PHE A 409 0.50 -10.39 32.82
C PHE A 409 0.21 -11.89 32.70
N ALA A 410 0.89 -12.60 31.79
CA ALA A 410 0.69 -14.03 31.60
C ALA A 410 1.12 -14.84 32.84
N ALA A 411 2.19 -14.41 33.52
CA ALA A 411 2.65 -15.01 34.76
C ALA A 411 1.63 -14.81 35.90
N TRP A 412 1.05 -13.61 36.01
CA TRP A 412 -0.01 -13.32 36.96
C TRP A 412 -1.27 -14.15 36.69
N CYS A 413 -1.72 -14.23 35.42
CA CYS A 413 -2.85 -15.07 35.01
C CYS A 413 -2.66 -16.55 35.41
N LEU A 414 -1.44 -17.08 35.22
CA LEU A 414 -1.10 -18.45 35.60
C LEU A 414 -1.09 -18.66 37.12
N ALA A 415 -0.67 -17.67 37.90
CA ALA A 415 -0.74 -17.72 39.35
C ALA A 415 -2.19 -17.75 39.84
N GLU A 416 -3.09 -16.96 39.23
CA GLU A 416 -4.53 -16.93 39.55
C GLU A 416 -5.21 -18.29 39.39
N VAL A 417 -4.73 -19.14 38.46
CA VAL A 417 -5.26 -20.50 38.23
C VAL A 417 -4.45 -21.59 38.94
N GLY A 418 -3.50 -21.22 39.80
CA GLY A 418 -2.70 -22.16 40.61
C GLY A 418 -1.67 -22.96 39.81
N ALA A 419 -1.13 -22.39 38.72
CA ALA A 419 -0.09 -23.04 37.93
C ALA A 419 1.22 -23.19 38.73
N SER A 420 1.99 -24.24 38.41
CA SER A 420 3.27 -24.48 39.06
C SER A 420 4.33 -23.43 38.68
N PRO A 421 5.34 -23.19 39.53
CA PRO A 421 6.46 -22.29 39.21
C PRO A 421 7.17 -22.65 37.90
N LYS A 422 7.22 -23.95 37.56
CA LYS A 422 7.81 -24.43 36.32
C LYS A 422 7.00 -23.99 35.08
N GLN A 423 5.68 -23.98 35.17
CA GLN A 423 4.81 -23.52 34.08
C GLN A 423 4.91 -22.00 33.88
N ILE A 424 4.96 -21.25 34.99
CA ILE A 424 5.16 -19.79 34.95
C ILE A 424 6.52 -19.44 34.33
N ALA A 425 7.59 -20.13 34.73
CA ALA A 425 8.92 -19.94 34.15
C ALA A 425 8.94 -20.24 32.64
N ALA A 426 8.33 -21.36 32.21
CA ALA A 426 8.29 -21.73 30.80
C ALA A 426 7.60 -20.68 29.91
N VAL A 427 6.54 -20.03 30.40
CA VAL A 427 5.87 -18.94 29.66
C VAL A 427 6.71 -17.68 29.62
N ARG A 428 7.37 -17.30 30.72
CA ARG A 428 8.30 -16.16 30.73
C ARG A 428 9.45 -16.36 29.75
N ASP A 429 10.03 -17.56 29.73
CA ASP A 429 11.10 -17.92 28.81
C ASP A 429 10.62 -17.86 27.35
N ALA A 430 9.37 -18.22 27.08
CA ALA A 430 8.78 -18.10 25.75
C ALA A 430 8.66 -16.63 25.32
N VAL A 431 8.19 -15.75 26.21
CA VAL A 431 8.11 -14.31 25.92
C VAL A 431 9.51 -13.72 25.68
N ASP A 432 10.52 -14.13 26.45
CA ASP A 432 11.90 -13.66 26.27
C ASP A 432 12.51 -14.11 24.94
N ARG A 433 12.19 -15.34 24.49
CA ARG A 433 12.64 -15.85 23.19
C ARG A 433 11.93 -15.16 22.02
N SER A 434 10.62 -14.98 22.11
CA SER A 434 9.78 -14.52 20.99
C SER A 434 9.63 -13.00 20.90
N GLY A 435 9.85 -12.28 22.01
CA GLY A 435 9.66 -10.83 22.08
C GLY A 435 10.54 -10.03 21.12
N PRO A 436 11.85 -10.29 21.01
CA PRO A 436 12.72 -9.58 20.07
C PRO A 436 12.29 -9.76 18.61
N ASP A 437 11.98 -10.99 18.20
CA ASP A 437 11.55 -11.32 16.84
C ASP A 437 10.20 -10.67 16.51
N TYR A 438 9.26 -10.63 17.47
CA TYR A 438 8.01 -9.91 17.31
C TYR A 438 8.26 -8.42 17.03
N ILE A 439 9.09 -7.77 17.85
CA ILE A 439 9.44 -6.37 17.68
C ILE A 439 10.04 -6.16 16.29
N ALA A 440 11.00 -7.00 15.88
CA ALA A 440 11.62 -6.93 14.56
C ALA A 440 10.59 -7.02 13.42
N ILE A 441 9.59 -7.91 13.55
CA ILE A 441 8.52 -8.07 12.54
C ILE A 441 7.59 -6.85 12.49
N VAL A 442 7.07 -6.37 13.63
CA VAL A 442 6.06 -5.29 13.62
C VAL A 442 6.67 -3.90 13.47
N THR A 443 7.98 -3.78 13.69
CA THR A 443 8.75 -2.58 13.38
C THR A 443 9.64 -2.79 12.15
N SER A 444 9.34 -3.80 11.31
CA SER A 444 10.06 -4.00 10.06
C SER A 444 9.77 -2.84 9.10
N PHE A 445 10.63 -2.70 8.10
CA PHE A 445 10.43 -1.71 7.05
C PHE A 445 9.09 -1.90 6.34
N GLU A 446 8.72 -3.14 6.01
CA GLU A 446 7.44 -3.47 5.37
C GLU A 446 6.24 -3.18 6.26
N ALA A 447 6.33 -3.49 7.56
CA ALA A 447 5.28 -3.17 8.53
C ALA A 447 5.10 -1.65 8.73
N THR A 448 6.21 -0.91 8.63
CA THR A 448 6.22 0.56 8.70
C THR A 448 5.63 1.18 7.43
N ARG A 449 6.04 0.69 6.25
CA ARG A 449 5.50 1.11 4.94
C ARG A 449 4.01 0.79 4.80
N LEU A 450 3.56 -0.39 5.24
CA LEU A 450 2.15 -0.74 5.23
C LEU A 450 1.34 0.18 6.15
N ARG A 451 1.89 0.55 7.31
CA ARG A 451 1.24 1.51 8.21
C ARG A 451 1.13 2.89 7.60
N GLN A 452 2.21 3.37 6.99
CA GLN A 452 2.19 4.65 6.30
C GLN A 452 1.25 4.63 5.11
N ALA A 453 1.24 3.57 4.30
CA ALA A 453 0.30 3.44 3.19
C ALA A 453 -1.16 3.44 3.66
N VAL A 454 -1.47 2.78 4.79
CA VAL A 454 -2.81 2.83 5.38
C VAL A 454 -3.15 4.23 5.91
N GLN A 455 -2.18 4.95 6.50
CA GLN A 455 -2.35 6.35 6.94
C GLN A 455 -2.61 7.29 5.77
N ASP A 456 -1.76 7.23 4.74
CA ASP A 456 -1.86 8.06 3.56
C ASP A 456 -3.18 7.81 2.83
N TYR A 457 -3.61 6.55 2.73
CA TYR A 457 -4.90 6.18 2.14
C TYR A 457 -6.09 6.68 2.98
N ALA A 458 -5.97 6.67 4.32
CA ALA A 458 -6.99 7.20 5.22
C ALA A 458 -7.07 8.74 5.19
N ALA A 459 -5.93 9.42 5.04
CA ALA A 459 -5.86 10.87 4.90
C ALA A 459 -6.41 11.36 3.55
N LEU A 460 -6.13 10.63 2.45
CA LEU A 460 -6.49 11.03 1.09
C LEU A 460 -7.96 10.80 0.73
N LEU A 461 -8.60 9.77 1.30
CA LEU A 461 -9.94 9.33 0.89
C LEU A 461 -10.99 9.46 2.00
N GLY A 462 -10.57 9.80 3.23
CA GLY A 462 -11.29 9.40 4.44
C GLY A 462 -11.28 7.87 4.59
N ASP A 463 -11.07 7.34 5.80
CA ASP A 463 -10.77 5.92 6.05
C ASP A 463 -11.67 4.92 5.27
N PRO A 464 -11.18 4.40 4.13
CA PRO A 464 -12.02 3.62 3.22
C PRO A 464 -11.86 2.11 3.47
N VAL A 465 -11.10 1.68 4.48
CA VAL A 465 -10.80 0.25 4.68
C VAL A 465 -10.80 -0.16 6.15
N GLY A 466 -11.77 -1.02 6.46
CA GLY A 466 -11.99 -1.87 7.64
C GLY A 466 -10.84 -2.33 8.54
N ILE A 467 -9.57 -2.21 8.16
CA ILE A 467 -8.67 -3.37 8.30
C ILE A 467 -7.47 -3.17 9.22
N LEU A 468 -6.96 -1.96 9.47
CA LEU A 468 -5.87 -1.78 10.44
C LEU A 468 -6.00 -0.41 11.10
N PRO A 469 -6.40 -0.30 12.38
CA PRO A 469 -6.37 0.98 13.08
C PRO A 469 -4.91 1.43 13.13
N VAL A 470 -4.61 2.59 12.53
CA VAL A 470 -3.30 3.20 12.67
C VAL A 470 -3.30 3.99 13.97
N MET A 471 -2.48 3.54 14.91
CA MET A 471 -2.48 4.04 16.27
C MET A 471 -1.35 5.04 16.45
N GLU A 472 -1.60 6.31 16.14
CA GLU A 472 -0.84 7.44 16.70
C GLU A 472 -1.79 8.49 17.27
N SER A 473 -1.27 9.25 18.24
CA SER A 473 -2.00 10.23 19.01
C SER A 473 -2.23 11.54 18.25
N GLN A 474 -3.50 11.99 18.30
CA GLN A 474 -4.04 13.35 18.16
C GLN A 474 -4.69 13.73 16.81
N SER A 475 -5.94 14.25 16.97
CA SER A 475 -6.78 15.12 16.12
C SER A 475 -6.66 14.92 14.60
N ASP A 476 -7.55 14.23 13.87
CA ASP A 476 -8.96 14.61 13.63
C ASP A 476 -9.78 13.43 13.09
N PHE A 477 -9.69 12.26 13.74
CA PHE A 477 -10.49 11.12 13.32
C PHE A 477 -11.96 11.31 13.73
N ALA A 478 -12.86 11.45 12.74
CA ALA A 478 -14.31 11.51 12.94
C ALA A 478 -14.87 10.14 13.36
N TRP A 479 -14.47 9.67 14.55
CA TRP A 479 -14.77 8.33 15.10
C TRP A 479 -16.26 7.99 15.11
N ALA A 480 -17.10 9.00 15.37
CA ALA A 480 -18.54 8.85 15.30
C ALA A 480 -19.02 8.49 13.89
N GLU A 481 -18.48 9.15 12.86
CA GLU A 481 -18.80 8.89 11.46
C GLU A 481 -18.23 7.54 11.03
N PHE A 482 -17.02 7.18 11.46
CA PHE A 482 -16.43 5.87 11.21
C PHE A 482 -17.27 4.69 11.73
N MET A 483 -17.75 4.74 12.97
CA MET A 483 -18.59 3.66 13.50
C MET A 483 -19.91 3.54 12.75
N ILE A 484 -20.49 4.68 12.37
CA ILE A 484 -21.71 4.72 11.56
C ILE A 484 -21.43 4.14 10.16
N ASP A 485 -20.29 4.47 9.54
CA ASP A 485 -19.89 3.98 8.22
C ASP A 485 -19.59 2.49 8.21
N ARG A 486 -18.86 1.97 9.20
CA ARG A 486 -18.58 0.53 9.31
C ARG A 486 -19.83 -0.30 9.56
N ALA A 487 -20.78 0.22 10.34
CA ALA A 487 -22.07 -0.42 10.49
C ALA A 487 -22.92 -0.30 9.21
N ALA A 488 -22.77 0.80 8.45
CA ALA A 488 -23.50 1.05 7.22
C ALA A 488 -23.04 0.16 6.08
N GLU A 489 -21.74 -0.05 5.91
CA GLU A 489 -21.15 -0.96 4.92
C GLU A 489 -21.72 -2.38 5.01
N GLN A 490 -22.06 -2.84 6.22
CA GLN A 490 -22.61 -4.19 6.47
C GLN A 490 -24.02 -4.40 5.90
N VAL A 491 -24.76 -3.32 5.69
CA VAL A 491 -26.17 -3.32 5.25
C VAL A 491 -26.40 -2.55 3.96
N GLY A 492 -25.33 -2.14 3.28
CA GLY A 492 -25.40 -1.48 1.98
C GLY A 492 -25.56 0.03 2.03
N GLY A 493 -25.29 0.65 3.18
CA GLY A 493 -25.20 2.09 3.35
C GLY A 493 -25.98 2.64 4.55
N ARG A 494 -25.80 3.94 4.81
CA ARG A 494 -26.35 4.62 5.99
C ARG A 494 -27.88 4.66 6.02
N GLU A 495 -28.51 4.71 4.84
CA GLU A 495 -29.97 4.69 4.73
C GLU A 495 -30.53 3.34 5.20
N ALA A 496 -29.96 2.24 4.72
CA ALA A 496 -30.33 0.88 5.15
C ALA A 496 -30.05 0.66 6.64
N LEU A 497 -28.94 1.19 7.16
CA LEU A 497 -28.61 1.16 8.59
C LEU A 497 -29.60 1.96 9.45
N SER A 498 -30.08 3.09 8.95
CA SER A 498 -31.07 3.92 9.65
C SER A 498 -32.45 3.27 9.66
N ALA A 499 -32.81 2.58 8.58
CA ALA A 499 -34.07 1.86 8.40
C ALA A 499 -34.03 0.39 8.88
N LEU A 500 -32.97 -0.02 9.59
CA LEU A 500 -32.72 -1.41 9.92
C LEU A 500 -33.84 -2.00 10.80
N ASP A 501 -34.50 -3.03 10.30
CA ASP A 501 -35.46 -3.83 11.05
C ASP A 501 -34.72 -4.78 12.01
N LEU A 502 -35.20 -4.92 13.24
CA LEU A 502 -34.61 -5.74 14.29
C LEU A 502 -35.41 -7.02 14.56
N GLU A 503 -36.55 -7.20 13.90
CA GLU A 503 -37.38 -8.40 14.04
C GLU A 503 -36.66 -9.65 13.51
N PRO A 504 -36.79 -10.81 14.17
CA PRO A 504 -36.24 -12.08 13.69
C PRO A 504 -36.64 -12.41 12.26
N LEU A 505 -35.70 -12.99 11.49
CA LEU A 505 -36.02 -13.55 10.18
C LEU A 505 -37.09 -14.66 10.35
N PRO A 506 -38.20 -14.60 9.61
CA PRO A 506 -39.27 -15.59 9.72
C PRO A 506 -38.83 -16.96 9.16
N ASP A 507 -39.52 -18.02 9.56
CA ASP A 507 -39.35 -19.34 8.94
C ASP A 507 -40.04 -19.37 7.57
N GLU A 508 -39.26 -19.12 6.51
CA GLU A 508 -39.76 -19.04 5.13
C GLU A 508 -39.34 -20.28 4.33
N GLU A 509 -40.26 -20.84 3.55
CA GLU A 509 -39.91 -21.81 2.52
C GLU A 509 -39.00 -21.18 1.45
N PHE A 510 -38.13 -21.99 0.85
CA PHE A 510 -37.26 -21.51 -0.23
C PHE A 510 -38.07 -21.06 -1.44
N ASP A 511 -37.79 -19.86 -1.96
CA ASP A 511 -38.50 -19.28 -3.08
C ASP A 511 -38.09 -19.90 -4.42
N TRP A 512 -38.84 -20.91 -4.85
CA TRP A 512 -38.64 -21.58 -6.14
C TRP A 512 -39.07 -20.74 -7.35
N SER A 513 -39.78 -19.62 -7.16
CA SER A 513 -40.28 -18.81 -8.28
C SER A 513 -39.18 -18.11 -9.06
N THR A 514 -38.04 -17.86 -8.41
CA THR A 514 -36.85 -17.24 -8.99
C THR A 514 -35.91 -18.25 -9.65
N VAL A 515 -36.18 -19.55 -9.51
CA VAL A 515 -35.31 -20.63 -10.00
C VAL A 515 -35.84 -21.21 -11.31
N PRO A 516 -35.07 -21.14 -12.41
CA PRO A 516 -35.40 -21.83 -13.66
C PRO A 516 -35.60 -23.35 -13.46
N SER A 517 -36.67 -23.90 -14.03
CA SER A 517 -37.06 -25.31 -13.83
C SER A 517 -35.98 -26.32 -14.22
N ASP A 518 -35.09 -25.96 -15.14
CA ASP A 518 -33.99 -26.81 -15.61
C ASP A 518 -32.89 -27.02 -14.56
N ILE A 519 -32.83 -26.18 -13.52
CA ILE A 519 -31.85 -26.29 -12.42
C ILE A 519 -32.49 -26.58 -11.06
N HIS A 520 -33.79 -26.91 -11.00
CA HIS A 520 -34.46 -27.27 -9.74
C HIS A 520 -33.76 -28.42 -9.00
N GLY A 521 -33.33 -29.46 -9.73
CA GLY A 521 -32.58 -30.58 -9.16
C GLY A 521 -31.27 -30.15 -8.48
N PRO A 522 -30.31 -29.56 -9.22
CA PRO A 522 -29.05 -29.08 -8.65
C PRO A 522 -29.21 -28.06 -7.51
N VAL A 523 -30.20 -27.16 -7.59
CA VAL A 523 -30.47 -26.20 -6.51
C VAL A 523 -31.03 -26.90 -5.28
N SER A 524 -31.92 -27.88 -5.45
CA SER A 524 -32.44 -28.71 -4.35
C SER A 524 -31.33 -29.52 -3.68
N GLU A 525 -30.40 -30.08 -4.47
CA GLU A 525 -29.24 -30.82 -3.96
C GLU A 525 -28.27 -29.92 -3.16
N THR A 526 -28.21 -28.62 -3.45
CA THR A 526 -27.44 -27.65 -2.66
C THR A 526 -28.22 -27.18 -1.42
N LEU A 527 -29.53 -26.95 -1.54
CA LEU A 527 -30.38 -26.43 -0.47
C LEU A 527 -30.55 -27.42 0.68
N GLN A 528 -30.83 -28.69 0.37
CA GLN A 528 -31.12 -29.71 1.38
C GLN A 528 -30.05 -29.82 2.49
N PRO A 529 -28.75 -29.98 2.18
CA PRO A 529 -27.73 -30.11 3.22
C PRO A 529 -27.46 -28.79 3.97
N ILE A 530 -27.80 -27.63 3.39
CA ILE A 530 -27.76 -26.33 4.10
C ILE A 530 -28.83 -26.31 5.19
N ASP A 531 -30.07 -26.69 4.86
CA ASP A 531 -31.18 -26.73 5.79
C ASP A 531 -30.96 -27.74 6.93
N GLU A 532 -30.41 -28.91 6.60
CA GLU A 532 -30.03 -29.95 7.56
C GLU A 532 -29.00 -29.42 8.57
N LEU A 533 -27.92 -28.79 8.09
CA LEU A 533 -26.90 -28.21 8.96
C LEU A 533 -27.45 -27.08 9.84
N ALA A 534 -28.23 -26.16 9.24
CA ALA A 534 -28.81 -25.05 9.98
C ALA A 534 -29.72 -25.54 11.11
N THR A 535 -30.50 -26.59 10.87
CA THR A 535 -31.38 -27.21 11.88
C THR A 535 -30.60 -27.95 12.96
N GLU A 536 -29.49 -28.59 12.60
CA GLU A 536 -28.67 -29.37 13.53
C GLU A 536 -27.76 -28.51 14.42
N ARG A 537 -27.20 -27.43 13.86
CA ARG A 537 -26.07 -26.69 14.46
C ARG A 537 -26.34 -25.21 14.72
N PHE A 538 -27.40 -24.65 14.13
CA PHE A 538 -27.74 -23.23 14.24
C PHE A 538 -29.24 -23.05 14.53
N ASP A 539 -29.87 -22.01 13.99
CA ASP A 539 -31.28 -21.69 14.20
C ASP A 539 -32.03 -21.44 12.88
N VAL A 540 -33.32 -21.13 13.03
CA VAL A 540 -34.23 -20.86 11.91
C VAL A 540 -33.87 -19.57 11.16
N GLU A 541 -33.33 -18.56 11.84
CA GLU A 541 -32.91 -17.32 11.18
C GLU A 541 -31.73 -17.56 10.26
N PHE A 542 -30.73 -18.31 10.71
CA PHE A 542 -29.59 -18.69 9.90
C PHE A 542 -30.00 -19.51 8.66
N ARG A 543 -30.95 -20.42 8.84
CA ARG A 543 -31.54 -21.19 7.72
C ARG A 543 -32.20 -20.26 6.70
N THR A 544 -33.05 -19.33 7.15
CA THR A 544 -33.72 -18.37 6.28
C THR A 544 -32.72 -17.45 5.57
N ALA A 545 -31.70 -16.96 6.26
CA ALA A 545 -30.64 -16.17 5.65
C ALA A 545 -29.91 -16.92 4.52
N CYS A 546 -29.55 -18.20 4.76
CA CYS A 546 -28.93 -19.03 3.74
C CYS A 546 -29.85 -19.29 2.54
N ARG A 547 -31.16 -19.52 2.77
CA ARG A 547 -32.17 -19.69 1.72
C ARG A 547 -32.28 -18.44 0.85
N ARG A 548 -32.42 -17.27 1.46
CA ARG A 548 -32.51 -15.98 0.77
C ARG A 548 -31.25 -15.69 -0.04
N PHE A 549 -30.07 -15.95 0.52
CA PHE A 549 -28.80 -15.80 -0.19
C PHE A 549 -28.68 -16.75 -1.39
N LEU A 550 -29.02 -18.03 -1.22
CA LEU A 550 -29.02 -19.00 -2.32
C LEU A 550 -29.98 -18.58 -3.45
N ALA A 551 -31.19 -18.13 -3.11
CA ALA A 551 -32.16 -17.65 -4.09
C ALA A 551 -31.60 -16.44 -4.87
N ALA A 552 -30.96 -15.49 -4.18
CA ALA A 552 -30.31 -14.34 -4.82
C ALA A 552 -29.18 -14.75 -5.77
N VAL A 553 -28.31 -15.69 -5.36
CA VAL A 553 -27.24 -16.22 -6.22
C VAL A 553 -27.83 -16.84 -7.50
N VAL A 554 -28.88 -17.65 -7.35
CA VAL A 554 -29.52 -18.32 -8.49
C VAL A 554 -30.20 -17.33 -9.43
N ALA A 555 -30.83 -16.29 -8.88
CA ALA A 555 -31.45 -15.23 -9.67
C ALA A 555 -30.40 -14.43 -10.47
N GLY A 556 -29.25 -14.14 -9.86
CA GLY A 556 -28.19 -13.34 -10.49
C GLY A 556 -27.33 -14.09 -11.51
N ASP A 557 -26.96 -15.36 -11.25
CA ASP A 557 -26.29 -16.22 -12.24
C ASP A 557 -26.76 -17.68 -12.15
N PRO A 558 -27.89 -18.03 -12.80
CA PRO A 558 -28.36 -19.41 -12.82
C PRO A 558 -27.44 -20.33 -13.63
N GLY A 559 -26.48 -19.79 -14.40
CA GLY A 559 -25.45 -20.56 -15.09
C GLY A 559 -24.51 -21.32 -14.15
N LEU A 560 -24.36 -20.87 -12.89
CA LEU A 560 -23.53 -21.53 -11.88
C LEU A 560 -23.99 -22.95 -11.54
N PHE A 561 -25.29 -23.21 -11.64
CA PHE A 561 -25.93 -24.50 -11.33
C PHE A 561 -26.21 -25.35 -12.59
N ARG A 562 -26.06 -24.77 -13.79
CA ARG A 562 -26.11 -25.52 -15.07
C ARG A 562 -24.79 -26.21 -15.41
N ARG A 563 -23.68 -25.66 -14.92
CA ARG A 563 -22.33 -26.23 -15.15
C ARG A 563 -22.10 -27.39 -14.20
N ARG A 564 -21.27 -28.36 -14.62
CA ARG A 564 -20.90 -29.57 -13.84
C ARG A 564 -19.98 -29.22 -12.66
N GLY A 565 -20.49 -28.49 -11.68
CA GLY A 565 -19.83 -28.15 -10.41
C GLY A 565 -20.41 -28.98 -9.25
N SER A 566 -19.66 -29.09 -8.16
CA SER A 566 -20.13 -29.79 -6.95
C SER A 566 -21.17 -28.96 -6.20
N THR A 567 -22.38 -29.51 -6.04
CA THR A 567 -23.48 -28.95 -5.25
C THR A 567 -23.12 -28.88 -3.77
N ALA A 568 -22.36 -29.86 -3.27
CA ALA A 568 -21.81 -29.86 -1.91
C ALA A 568 -20.79 -28.73 -1.68
N SER A 569 -19.94 -28.44 -2.66
CA SER A 569 -19.01 -27.31 -2.59
C SER A 569 -19.73 -25.95 -2.60
N ALA A 570 -20.84 -25.83 -3.35
CA ALA A 570 -21.68 -24.64 -3.31
C ALA A 570 -22.38 -24.48 -1.95
N ALA A 571 -22.93 -25.57 -1.40
CA ALA A 571 -23.57 -25.57 -0.08
C ALA A 571 -22.61 -25.13 1.03
N ALA A 572 -21.40 -25.73 1.04
CA ALA A 572 -20.36 -25.38 2.00
C ALA A 572 -19.93 -23.92 1.90
N ALA A 573 -19.80 -23.39 0.69
CA ALA A 573 -19.44 -22.00 0.48
C ALA A 573 -20.54 -21.02 0.93
N ILE A 574 -21.81 -21.34 0.70
CA ILE A 574 -22.95 -20.51 1.15
C ILE A 574 -23.01 -20.45 2.68
N VAL A 575 -22.98 -21.61 3.35
CA VAL A 575 -23.00 -21.69 4.81
C VAL A 575 -21.80 -20.96 5.42
N TRP A 576 -20.60 -21.19 4.87
CA TRP A 576 -19.40 -20.53 5.36
C TRP A 576 -19.50 -19.01 5.23
N LEU A 577 -19.98 -18.53 4.08
CA LEU A 577 -20.10 -17.12 3.76
C LEU A 577 -21.14 -16.45 4.66
N VAL A 578 -22.41 -16.91 4.64
CA VAL A 578 -23.50 -16.38 5.49
C VAL A 578 -23.16 -16.53 6.98
N GLY A 579 -22.50 -17.62 7.37
CA GLY A 579 -22.12 -17.89 8.75
C GLY A 579 -21.04 -16.95 9.28
N ARG A 580 -20.09 -16.53 8.44
CA ARG A 580 -19.07 -15.54 8.82
C ARG A 580 -19.68 -14.19 9.12
N PHE A 581 -20.63 -13.76 8.30
CA PHE A 581 -21.29 -12.46 8.49
C PHE A 581 -22.20 -12.38 9.70
N ASN A 582 -22.81 -13.51 10.06
CA ASN A 582 -23.66 -13.60 11.24
C ASN A 582 -22.89 -14.01 12.50
N GLY A 583 -21.55 -14.08 12.44
CA GLY A 583 -20.70 -14.41 13.59
C GLY A 583 -20.79 -15.87 14.09
N VAL A 584 -21.50 -16.75 13.37
CA VAL A 584 -21.71 -18.16 13.76
C VAL A 584 -20.64 -19.11 13.20
N VAL A 585 -19.88 -18.66 12.18
CA VAL A 585 -18.70 -19.35 11.64
C VAL A 585 -17.45 -18.47 11.86
N ALA A 586 -16.58 -18.86 12.79
CA ALA A 586 -15.48 -18.02 13.29
C ALA A 586 -14.08 -18.60 12.98
N ARG A 587 -13.05 -17.74 13.03
CA ARG A 587 -11.62 -18.15 12.93
C ARG A 587 -11.06 -18.75 14.23
N GLY A 588 -11.79 -18.66 15.35
CA GLY A 588 -11.54 -19.33 16.63
C GLY A 588 -12.55 -18.87 17.70
N GLY A 589 -13.09 -19.77 18.54
CA GLY A 589 -14.14 -19.49 19.54
C GLY A 589 -15.27 -20.54 19.58
N ASP A 590 -16.39 -20.22 20.26
CA ASP A 590 -17.62 -21.06 20.41
C ASP A 590 -18.48 -21.20 19.12
N GLY A 591 -17.99 -20.72 17.98
CA GLY A 591 -18.63 -20.85 16.66
C GLY A 591 -18.04 -22.00 15.83
N MET A 592 -18.76 -22.44 14.79
CA MET A 592 -18.29 -23.53 13.93
C MET A 592 -17.05 -23.10 13.13
N LEU A 593 -15.98 -23.90 13.16
CA LEU A 593 -14.77 -23.60 12.38
C LEU A 593 -15.02 -23.87 10.88
N ALA A 594 -14.34 -23.12 10.01
CA ALA A 594 -14.43 -23.35 8.56
C ALA A 594 -14.07 -24.79 8.17
N GLY A 595 -13.10 -25.41 8.86
CA GLY A 595 -12.73 -26.81 8.66
C GLY A 595 -13.85 -27.79 9.00
N GLU A 596 -14.67 -27.50 10.01
CA GLU A 596 -15.85 -28.30 10.35
C GLU A 596 -16.93 -28.17 9.27
N VAL A 597 -17.09 -26.98 8.69
CA VAL A 597 -18.01 -26.77 7.55
C VAL A 597 -17.58 -27.64 6.36
N TRP A 598 -16.29 -27.60 5.99
CA TRP A 598 -15.76 -28.45 4.91
C TRP A 598 -15.98 -29.94 5.18
N THR A 599 -15.75 -30.37 6.43
CA THR A 599 -15.93 -31.76 6.85
C THR A 599 -17.39 -32.19 6.76
N TYR A 600 -18.33 -31.34 7.20
CA TYR A 600 -19.77 -31.62 7.14
C TYR A 600 -20.25 -31.88 5.71
N PHE A 601 -19.84 -31.03 4.77
CA PHE A 601 -20.22 -31.15 3.35
C PHE A 601 -19.31 -32.10 2.54
N GLY A 602 -18.35 -32.77 3.18
CA GLY A 602 -17.45 -33.73 2.51
C GLY A 602 -16.52 -33.09 1.47
N VAL A 603 -16.14 -31.83 1.65
CA VAL A 603 -15.26 -31.09 0.73
C VAL A 603 -13.83 -31.12 1.25
N THR A 604 -12.88 -31.60 0.43
CA THR A 604 -11.47 -31.77 0.82
C THR A 604 -10.61 -30.53 0.62
N ALA A 605 -11.04 -29.61 -0.26
CA ALA A 605 -10.35 -28.35 -0.54
C ALA A 605 -11.18 -27.16 -0.03
N SER A 606 -10.51 -26.07 0.33
CA SER A 606 -11.18 -24.84 0.76
C SER A 606 -12.17 -24.36 -0.30
N ALA A 607 -13.45 -24.22 0.07
CA ALA A 607 -14.48 -23.69 -0.84
C ALA A 607 -14.49 -22.15 -0.92
N SER A 608 -13.49 -21.48 -0.33
CA SER A 608 -13.31 -20.02 -0.38
C SER A 608 -13.25 -19.46 -1.81
N SER A 609 -12.62 -20.19 -2.75
CA SER A 609 -12.59 -19.81 -4.17
C SER A 609 -13.97 -19.82 -4.82
N ARG A 610 -14.89 -20.68 -4.33
CA ARG A 610 -16.29 -20.73 -4.77
C ARG A 610 -17.07 -19.54 -4.21
N ALA A 611 -16.75 -19.08 -3.01
CA ALA A 611 -17.40 -17.92 -2.38
C ALA A 611 -17.23 -16.63 -3.20
N GLN A 612 -16.07 -16.42 -3.84
CA GLN A 612 -15.84 -15.28 -4.75
C GLN A 612 -16.82 -15.27 -5.92
N VAL A 613 -17.10 -16.46 -6.48
CA VAL A 613 -18.04 -16.62 -7.59
C VAL A 613 -19.49 -16.36 -7.15
N LEU A 614 -19.86 -16.79 -5.94
CA LEU A 614 -21.19 -16.57 -5.36
C LEU A 614 -21.44 -15.09 -5.03
N ARG A 615 -20.44 -14.38 -4.47
CA ARG A 615 -20.49 -12.92 -4.23
C ARG A 615 -20.74 -12.16 -5.53
N ARG A 616 -19.97 -12.47 -6.57
CA ARG A 616 -20.16 -11.86 -7.90
C ARG A 616 -21.58 -12.09 -8.45
N ALA A 617 -22.17 -13.25 -8.20
CA ALA A 617 -23.52 -13.56 -8.69
C ALA A 617 -24.60 -12.68 -8.07
N VAL A 618 -24.43 -12.25 -6.81
CA VAL A 618 -25.37 -11.34 -6.13
C VAL A 618 -24.99 -9.86 -6.28
N GLY A 619 -24.02 -9.53 -7.15
CA GLY A 619 -23.59 -8.15 -7.38
C GLY A 619 -22.58 -7.61 -6.37
N LEU A 620 -22.09 -8.43 -5.44
CA LEU A 620 -21.07 -8.05 -4.47
C LEU A 620 -19.65 -8.15 -5.06
N ASP A 621 -18.74 -7.33 -4.53
CA ASP A 621 -17.32 -7.43 -4.86
C ASP A 621 -16.76 -8.83 -4.50
N PRO A 622 -16.24 -9.61 -5.47
CA PRO A 622 -15.66 -10.94 -5.24
C PRO A 622 -14.38 -10.94 -4.40
N TYR A 623 -13.69 -9.80 -4.25
CA TYR A 623 -12.41 -9.67 -3.54
C TYR A 623 -12.49 -8.76 -2.32
N ALA A 624 -13.70 -8.37 -1.91
CA ALA A 624 -13.90 -7.56 -0.71
C ALA A 624 -13.13 -8.13 0.49
N LEU A 625 -12.29 -7.30 1.09
CA LEU A 625 -11.47 -7.67 2.24
C LEU A 625 -12.29 -7.64 3.55
N THR A 626 -13.51 -7.08 3.51
CA THR A 626 -14.46 -6.99 4.62
C THR A 626 -15.39 -8.18 4.65
N ASP A 627 -15.79 -8.57 5.86
CA ASP A 627 -16.87 -9.53 6.05
C ASP A 627 -18.23 -8.83 5.90
N SER A 628 -18.55 -8.25 4.73
CA SER A 628 -19.87 -7.63 4.46
C SER A 628 -20.65 -8.33 3.34
N LEU A 629 -21.97 -8.37 3.53
CA LEU A 629 -22.97 -8.78 2.55
C LEU A 629 -23.75 -7.62 1.94
N GLU A 630 -23.60 -6.41 2.46
CA GLU A 630 -24.28 -5.19 2.00
C GLU A 630 -25.83 -5.25 2.00
N HIS A 631 -26.41 -6.32 2.57
CA HIS A 631 -27.82 -6.65 2.43
C HIS A 631 -28.39 -7.15 3.77
N PRO A 632 -29.24 -6.37 4.46
CA PRO A 632 -29.75 -6.72 5.78
C PRO A 632 -30.65 -7.97 5.80
N GLU A 633 -31.24 -8.34 4.67
CA GLU A 633 -32.11 -9.52 4.53
C GLU A 633 -31.39 -10.87 4.70
N TRP A 634 -30.06 -10.86 4.70
CA TRP A 634 -29.20 -12.04 4.94
C TRP A 634 -28.58 -12.04 6.34
N LEU A 635 -28.98 -11.07 7.19
CA LEU A 635 -28.51 -10.93 8.56
C LEU A 635 -29.58 -11.37 9.58
N THR A 636 -29.16 -12.17 10.57
CA THR A 636 -30.01 -12.54 11.71
C THR A 636 -30.31 -11.32 12.56
N SER A 637 -31.39 -11.38 13.35
CA SER A 637 -31.75 -10.31 14.29
C SER A 637 -30.62 -9.97 15.26
N ALA A 638 -29.88 -10.97 15.74
CA ALA A 638 -28.74 -10.76 16.63
C ALA A 638 -27.66 -9.87 16.00
N ASN A 639 -27.31 -10.12 14.73
CA ASN A 639 -26.32 -9.30 14.03
C ASN A 639 -26.88 -7.90 13.71
N ARG A 640 -28.16 -7.80 13.31
CA ARG A 640 -28.81 -6.50 13.07
C ARG A 640 -28.91 -5.64 14.32
N GLN A 641 -29.16 -6.25 15.49
CA GLN A 641 -29.15 -5.57 16.79
C GLN A 641 -27.75 -5.07 17.17
N ASP A 642 -26.71 -5.84 16.90
CA ASP A 642 -25.33 -5.40 17.11
C ASP A 642 -24.97 -4.18 16.24
N LEU A 643 -25.35 -4.20 14.96
CA LEU A 643 -25.14 -3.07 14.04
C LEU A 643 -25.94 -1.82 14.46
N ALA A 644 -27.18 -1.99 14.90
CA ALA A 644 -27.99 -0.89 15.42
C ALA A 644 -27.41 -0.29 16.70
N ARG A 645 -26.87 -1.11 17.59
CA ARG A 645 -26.16 -0.64 18.79
C ARG A 645 -24.96 0.23 18.42
N ARG A 646 -24.10 -0.24 17.50
CA ARG A 646 -22.91 0.52 17.03
C ARG A 646 -23.30 1.84 16.38
N ARG A 647 -24.38 1.86 15.58
CA ARG A 647 -24.95 3.09 15.01
C ARG A 647 -25.35 4.07 16.11
N ASP A 648 -26.10 3.61 17.10
CA ASP A 648 -26.62 4.47 18.17
C ASP A 648 -25.50 5.02 19.05
N GLU A 649 -24.47 4.23 19.31
CA GLU A 649 -23.22 4.64 19.98
C GLU A 649 -22.47 5.72 19.17
N GLY A 650 -22.34 5.53 17.85
CA GLY A 650 -21.77 6.53 16.94
C GLY A 650 -22.56 7.84 16.92
N LEU A 651 -23.88 7.78 16.83
CA LEU A 651 -24.74 8.97 16.85
C LEU A 651 -24.68 9.71 18.19
N ALA A 652 -24.60 9.00 19.31
CA ALA A 652 -24.43 9.59 20.63
C ALA A 652 -23.07 10.30 20.76
N LEU A 653 -22.01 9.71 20.21
CA LEU A 653 -20.68 10.31 20.20
C LEU A 653 -20.61 11.55 19.32
N ARG A 654 -21.28 11.54 18.15
CA ARG A 654 -21.41 12.73 17.30
C ARG A 654 -22.11 13.88 18.02
N ALA A 655 -23.17 13.58 18.76
CA ALA A 655 -23.93 14.59 19.51
C ALA A 655 -23.17 15.14 20.73
N ALA A 656 -22.13 14.45 21.18
CA ALA A 656 -21.28 14.84 22.31
C ALA A 656 -20.01 15.61 21.89
N GLN A 657 -19.74 15.73 20.60
CA GLN A 657 -18.69 16.59 20.06
C GLN A 657 -19.24 18.02 19.90
N PRO A 658 -18.54 19.05 20.42
CA PRO A 658 -19.02 20.44 20.41
C PRO A 658 -19.12 21.05 19.02
#